data_AF-A0A347TLK8-F1
#
_entry.id   AF-A0A347TLK8-F1
#
_cell.length_a   1.000
_cell.length_b   1.000
_cell.length_c   1.000
_cell.angle_alpha   90.00
_cell.angle_beta   90.00
_cell.angle_gamma   90.00
#
_symmetry.space_group_name_H-M   'P 1'
#
loop_
_entity.id
_entity.type
_entity.pdbx_description
1 polymer ?
#
loop_
_entity_poly.entity_id
_entity_poly.type
_entity_poly.pdbx_seq_one_letter_code
_entity_poly.pdbx_strand_id
1 'polypeptide(L)'
;MKKKFYIKIRPTISFILVFLIISVISITLLLQYNFSLDLAKNATKDNFSQISENVEERLQNLDKRHNDLISILQLYKEIKQTPQKNKRHPLLKLITTALNNNKHIYALYVGHEDNTFYEVINLNINEKLRKKYNANKEERWLIVKIYDKNGTHVRYDEYLNKNLIQIRSIESKTSYRPTSRPWYKEAIKDNSIIRTEPYLFTNLDNFGVTYAKKVTSTKSVIGLDLSLQSLDNFLKKQIHIDKQGIYLIKKDMKIISKAGKNIKDKKIDSTLKEKITKIINTQIAYKSFSMKINDINYFIYFSKIESIYKNKDYLLITVPQDIIMQPYTNRIFYSFLMTIGLLSFIIPLIWYSTKILVNPIEKLEEQNNKILRREFTKVEDINTNIKELDELSKSLVNMSKSLKEYEDKQQELMDSFIKLIASAIDAKSKYTGAHCARVPILTMLIANKAHQSNESIFKDFTFKNEEEKRELSIAAWLHDCGKVTTPEYVVDKATKLETIYNRIHEIRTRFEVIYRDMTIQMYKNILDGKDKKEEENLLKQKLNNLQEEYKIVAKANIGSEFMSDEDIEKIKQISKKQWTRYFDKTIGLSQDEESRVDKNKIQTPCKEYLLSDKKEHIIKRNKDDIKDYDKYNFKIDVPKDLYNLGEVYNLCIKKGTLTNEERYKINEHIIMSIIMLEQLPFSDNLKRVPEYAGAHHETLIGTGYPKKLKKQDMSIPARIMAITDIFEALTASDRPYKKAKTLSEAIGILSLMVKEKHIDEDIFRLFLSSGAYKEYAQKYLKKEQIDEVDISLYI
;
A
#
# COMPACT_ATOMS: atom_id res chain seq x y z
N MET A 1 19.21 5.84 3.43
CA MET A 1 17.93 5.07 3.49
C MET A 1 17.38 4.88 2.08
N LYS A 2 17.23 3.65 1.59
CA LYS A 2 16.60 3.38 0.28
C LYS A 2 15.13 3.79 0.36
N LYS A 3 14.68 4.75 -0.48
CA LYS A 3 13.25 5.09 -0.61
C LYS A 3 12.50 3.82 -1.02
N LYS A 4 11.68 3.27 -0.12
CA LYS A 4 10.74 2.19 -0.46
C LYS A 4 9.67 2.78 -1.37
N PHE A 5 9.51 2.19 -2.55
CA PHE A 5 8.46 2.54 -3.49
C PHE A 5 7.18 1.79 -3.08
N TYR A 6 6.16 2.51 -2.64
CA TYR A 6 4.86 1.93 -2.28
C TYR A 6 3.91 2.07 -3.46
N ILE A 7 3.27 0.96 -3.85
CA ILE A 7 2.27 0.94 -4.92
C ILE A 7 0.90 0.75 -4.27
N LYS A 8 -0.09 1.55 -4.68
CA LYS A 8 -1.47 1.41 -4.18
C LYS A 8 -2.05 0.07 -4.63
N ILE A 9 -2.76 -0.62 -3.73
CA ILE A 9 -3.30 -1.98 -3.97
C ILE A 9 -4.25 -1.98 -5.18
N ARG A 10 -5.18 -1.03 -5.24
CA ARG A 10 -6.22 -0.94 -6.27
C ARG A 10 -5.70 -0.86 -7.72
N PRO A 11 -4.80 0.07 -8.10
CA PRO A 11 -4.27 0.12 -9.46
C PRO A 11 -3.40 -1.10 -9.79
N THR A 12 -2.71 -1.67 -8.80
CA THR A 12 -1.83 -2.84 -9.02
C THR A 12 -2.64 -4.08 -9.39
N ILE A 13 -3.64 -4.43 -8.60
CA ILE A 13 -4.50 -5.61 -8.86
C ILE A 13 -5.25 -5.44 -10.17
N SER A 14 -5.82 -4.25 -10.41
CA SER A 14 -6.54 -3.95 -11.65
C SER A 14 -5.63 -4.07 -12.87
N PHE A 15 -4.41 -3.52 -12.80
CA PHE A 15 -3.44 -3.60 -13.89
C PHE A 15 -3.02 -5.03 -14.19
N ILE A 16 -2.69 -5.83 -13.17
CA ILE A 16 -2.27 -7.23 -13.35
C ILE A 16 -3.38 -8.05 -14.02
N LEU A 17 -4.62 -7.92 -13.54
CA LEU A 17 -5.75 -8.67 -14.09
C LEU A 17 -6.05 -8.26 -15.54
N VAL A 18 -6.07 -6.96 -15.83
CA VAL A 18 -6.30 -6.46 -17.19
C VAL A 18 -5.18 -6.91 -18.13
N PHE A 19 -3.92 -6.80 -17.71
CA PHE A 19 -2.77 -7.25 -18.49
C PHE A 19 -2.83 -8.74 -18.80
N LEU A 20 -3.17 -9.58 -17.81
CA LEU A 20 -3.29 -11.02 -17.98
C LEU A 20 -4.39 -11.38 -18.99
N ILE A 21 -5.55 -10.72 -18.92
CA ILE A 21 -6.67 -10.95 -19.85
C ILE A 21 -6.29 -10.54 -21.28
N ILE A 22 -5.67 -9.37 -21.46
CA ILE A 22 -5.22 -8.90 -22.78
C ILE A 22 -4.19 -9.88 -23.38
N SER A 23 -3.28 -10.39 -22.56
CA SER A 23 -2.27 -11.37 -22.98
C SER A 23 -2.93 -12.67 -23.47
N VAL A 24 -3.84 -13.25 -22.70
CA VAL A 24 -4.58 -14.48 -23.06
C VAL A 24 -5.38 -14.28 -24.36
N ILE A 25 -6.05 -13.14 -24.51
CA ILE A 25 -6.81 -12.82 -25.73
C ILE A 25 -5.89 -12.68 -26.95
N SER A 26 -4.75 -12.01 -26.80
CA SER A 26 -3.80 -11.83 -27.90
C SER A 26 -3.24 -13.17 -28.37
N ILE A 27 -2.89 -14.06 -27.43
CA ILE A 27 -2.39 -15.40 -27.71
C ILE A 27 -3.47 -16.24 -28.40
N THR A 28 -4.71 -16.23 -27.90
CA THR A 28 -5.81 -17.02 -28.46
C THR A 28 -6.19 -16.57 -29.88
N LEU A 29 -6.26 -15.26 -30.15
CA LEU A 29 -6.50 -14.73 -31.50
C LEU A 29 -5.39 -15.11 -32.48
N LEU A 30 -4.14 -15.06 -32.04
CA LEU A 30 -2.99 -15.47 -32.87
C LEU A 30 -3.06 -16.97 -33.21
N LEU A 31 -3.35 -17.81 -32.22
CA LEU A 31 -3.54 -19.25 -32.43
C LEU A 31 -4.70 -19.54 -33.37
N GLN A 32 -5.84 -18.85 -33.19
CA GLN A 32 -7.03 -19.00 -34.04
C GLN A 32 -6.75 -18.65 -35.50
N TYR A 33 -6.00 -17.56 -35.75
CA TYR A 33 -5.61 -17.16 -37.09
C TYR A 33 -4.73 -18.23 -37.77
N ASN A 34 -3.70 -18.70 -37.07
CA ASN A 34 -2.78 -19.72 -37.59
C ASN A 34 -3.51 -21.04 -37.88
N PHE A 35 -4.36 -21.49 -36.97
CA PHE A 35 -5.14 -22.72 -37.15
C PHE A 35 -6.12 -22.61 -38.33
N SER A 36 -6.77 -21.46 -38.49
CA SER A 36 -7.68 -21.21 -39.62
C SER A 36 -6.93 -21.22 -40.96
N LEU A 37 -5.70 -20.69 -40.99
CA LEU A 37 -4.85 -20.70 -42.18
C LEU A 37 -4.45 -22.13 -42.59
N ASP A 38 -4.07 -22.96 -41.61
CA ASP A 38 -3.70 -24.35 -41.88
C ASP A 38 -4.90 -25.19 -42.32
N LEU A 39 -6.07 -25.00 -41.70
CA LEU A 39 -7.31 -25.62 -42.13
C LEU A 39 -7.67 -25.23 -43.58
N ALA A 40 -7.58 -23.95 -43.93
CA ALA A 40 -7.87 -23.47 -45.28
C ALA A 40 -6.94 -24.12 -46.32
N LYS A 41 -5.63 -24.20 -46.02
CA LYS A 41 -4.64 -24.83 -46.91
C LYS A 41 -4.88 -26.34 -47.05
N ASN A 42 -5.19 -27.04 -45.96
CA ASN A 42 -5.45 -28.48 -45.99
C ASN A 42 -6.72 -28.80 -46.78
N ALA A 43 -7.83 -28.11 -46.51
CA ALA A 43 -9.07 -28.28 -47.26
C ALA A 43 -8.89 -27.97 -48.76
N THR A 44 -8.12 -26.93 -49.07
CA THR A 44 -7.78 -26.60 -50.47
C THR A 44 -6.92 -27.68 -51.12
N LYS A 45 -5.94 -28.22 -50.39
CA LYS A 45 -5.08 -29.32 -50.86
C LYS A 45 -5.90 -30.57 -51.17
N ASP A 46 -6.85 -30.94 -50.32
CA ASP A 46 -7.70 -32.12 -50.50
C ASP A 46 -8.60 -31.97 -51.73
N ASN A 47 -9.23 -30.80 -51.90
CA ASN A 47 -9.99 -30.47 -53.11
C ASN A 47 -9.13 -30.53 -54.38
N PHE A 48 -7.90 -30.02 -54.31
CA PHE A 48 -6.97 -30.07 -55.45
C PHE A 48 -6.47 -31.49 -55.77
N SER A 49 -6.32 -32.34 -54.76
CA SER A 49 -6.05 -33.77 -54.95
C SER A 49 -7.21 -34.44 -55.69
N GLN A 50 -8.45 -34.17 -55.29
CA GLN A 50 -9.64 -34.72 -55.97
C GLN A 50 -9.75 -34.23 -57.43
N ILE A 51 -9.44 -32.97 -57.70
CA ILE A 51 -9.34 -32.45 -59.08
C ILE A 51 -8.26 -33.20 -59.86
N SER A 52 -7.10 -33.48 -59.26
CA SER A 52 -6.02 -34.24 -59.90
C SER A 52 -6.47 -35.64 -60.29
N GLU A 53 -7.09 -36.37 -59.37
CA GLU A 53 -7.61 -37.73 -59.61
C GLU A 53 -8.68 -37.72 -60.72
N ASN A 54 -9.62 -36.78 -60.68
CA ASN A 54 -10.64 -36.64 -61.72
C ASN A 54 -10.04 -36.33 -63.11
N VAL A 55 -8.97 -35.53 -63.17
CA VAL A 55 -8.27 -35.21 -64.43
C VAL A 55 -7.52 -36.43 -64.95
N GLU A 56 -6.84 -37.15 -64.07
CA GLU A 56 -6.12 -38.39 -64.40
C GLU A 56 -7.07 -39.47 -64.93
N GLU A 57 -8.14 -39.76 -64.21
CA GLU A 57 -9.14 -40.74 -64.62
C GLU A 57 -9.78 -40.37 -65.96
N ARG A 58 -10.06 -39.08 -66.17
CA ARG A 58 -10.60 -38.58 -67.45
C ARG A 58 -9.62 -38.79 -68.60
N LEU A 59 -8.32 -38.53 -68.38
CA LEU A 59 -7.29 -38.71 -69.39
C LEU A 59 -7.08 -40.19 -69.73
N GLN A 60 -6.98 -41.06 -68.71
CA GLN A 60 -6.85 -42.51 -68.91
C GLN A 60 -8.06 -43.09 -69.67
N ASN A 61 -9.28 -42.66 -69.30
CA ASN A 61 -10.49 -43.08 -70.00
C ASN A 61 -10.52 -42.61 -71.47
N LEU A 62 -10.03 -41.39 -71.75
CA LEU A 62 -9.90 -40.91 -73.13
C LEU A 62 -8.87 -41.73 -73.90
N ASP A 63 -7.68 -41.95 -73.32
CA ASP A 63 -6.62 -42.75 -73.93
C ASP A 63 -7.10 -44.17 -74.26
N LYS A 64 -7.80 -44.83 -73.32
CA LYS A 64 -8.35 -46.17 -73.50
C LYS A 64 -9.36 -46.23 -74.65
N ARG A 65 -10.33 -45.31 -74.69
CA ARG A 65 -11.35 -45.26 -75.75
C ARG A 65 -10.72 -45.05 -77.13
N HIS A 66 -9.71 -44.20 -77.24
CA HIS A 66 -9.02 -43.97 -78.52
C HIS A 66 -8.14 -45.17 -78.91
N ASN A 67 -7.49 -45.83 -77.96
CA ASN A 67 -6.75 -47.08 -78.19
C ASN A 67 -7.64 -48.19 -78.72
N ASP A 68 -8.81 -48.38 -78.10
CA ASP A 68 -9.80 -49.38 -78.52
C ASP A 68 -10.25 -49.08 -79.96
N LEU A 69 -10.53 -47.81 -80.27
CA LEU A 69 -10.98 -47.41 -81.59
C LEU A 69 -9.91 -47.64 -82.68
N ILE A 70 -8.64 -47.27 -82.43
CA ILE A 70 -7.54 -47.52 -83.36
C ILE A 70 -7.29 -49.03 -83.52
N SER A 71 -7.37 -49.79 -82.43
CA SER A 71 -7.18 -51.24 -82.45
C SER A 71 -8.26 -51.95 -83.25
N ILE A 72 -9.53 -51.54 -83.11
CA ILE A 72 -10.65 -52.06 -83.91
C ILE A 72 -10.46 -51.67 -85.37
N LEU A 73 -10.13 -50.42 -85.66
CA LEU A 73 -9.92 -49.96 -87.03
C LEU A 73 -8.83 -50.78 -87.70
N GLN A 74 -7.68 -51.03 -87.05
CA GLN A 74 -6.56 -51.81 -87.59
C GLN A 74 -6.95 -53.20 -88.14
N LEU A 75 -7.98 -53.84 -87.59
CA LEU A 75 -8.41 -55.18 -88.01
C LEU A 75 -9.06 -55.22 -89.39
N TYR A 76 -9.51 -54.08 -89.91
CA TYR A 76 -10.16 -54.01 -91.22
C TYR A 76 -9.15 -54.16 -92.37
N LYS A 77 -9.31 -55.21 -93.17
CA LYS A 77 -8.37 -55.55 -94.27
C LYS A 77 -8.32 -54.47 -95.35
N GLU A 78 -9.40 -53.71 -95.52
CA GLU A 78 -9.57 -52.68 -96.54
C GLU A 78 -8.74 -51.43 -96.29
N ILE A 79 -8.13 -51.25 -95.10
CA ILE A 79 -7.20 -50.14 -94.80
C ILE A 79 -6.02 -50.07 -95.76
N LYS A 80 -5.68 -51.19 -96.42
CA LYS A 80 -4.57 -51.23 -97.39
C LYS A 80 -4.88 -50.54 -98.71
N GLN A 81 -6.16 -50.25 -99.01
CA GLN A 81 -6.56 -49.71 -100.31
C GLN A 81 -6.09 -48.26 -100.45
N THR A 82 -5.38 -47.98 -101.54
CA THR A 82 -4.95 -46.61 -101.85
C THR A 82 -6.14 -45.77 -102.33
N PRO A 83 -6.22 -44.49 -101.93
CA PRO A 83 -7.33 -43.63 -102.30
C PRO A 83 -7.33 -43.32 -103.80
N GLN A 84 -8.50 -43.46 -104.45
CA GLN A 84 -8.71 -43.10 -105.86
C GLN A 84 -9.80 -42.03 -105.96
N LYS A 85 -9.73 -41.18 -107.00
CA LYS A 85 -10.68 -40.07 -107.22
C LYS A 85 -12.14 -40.51 -107.19
N ASN A 86 -12.50 -41.44 -108.09
CA ASN A 86 -13.89 -41.84 -108.35
C ASN A 86 -14.36 -43.04 -107.52
N LYS A 87 -13.58 -43.49 -106.52
CA LYS A 87 -13.99 -44.58 -105.61
C LYS A 87 -14.14 -44.07 -104.19
N ARG A 88 -15.19 -44.58 -103.53
CA ARG A 88 -15.41 -44.43 -102.09
C ARG A 88 -14.54 -45.45 -101.38
N HIS A 89 -13.77 -45.02 -100.38
CA HIS A 89 -13.03 -45.96 -99.55
C HIS A 89 -14.03 -46.78 -98.73
N PRO A 90 -13.89 -48.12 -98.64
CA PRO A 90 -14.80 -48.96 -97.84
C PRO A 90 -14.93 -48.53 -96.37
N LEU A 91 -13.92 -47.86 -95.81
CA LEU A 91 -13.90 -47.39 -94.42
C LEU A 91 -14.73 -46.13 -94.18
N LEU A 92 -15.25 -45.46 -95.21
CA LEU A 92 -15.94 -44.17 -95.05
C LEU A 92 -17.11 -44.27 -94.04
N LYS A 93 -17.95 -45.30 -94.15
CA LYS A 93 -19.10 -45.48 -93.24
C LYS A 93 -18.66 -45.79 -91.81
N LEU A 94 -17.60 -46.58 -91.66
CA LEU A 94 -17.02 -46.94 -90.36
C LEU A 94 -16.41 -45.70 -89.68
N ILE A 95 -15.57 -44.95 -90.40
CA ILE A 95 -14.92 -43.75 -89.89
C ILE A 95 -15.94 -42.67 -89.54
N THR A 96 -16.93 -42.41 -90.40
CA THR A 96 -17.98 -41.42 -90.10
C THR A 96 -18.84 -41.82 -88.91
N THR A 97 -19.12 -43.12 -88.71
CA THR A 97 -19.81 -43.63 -87.51
C THR A 97 -18.96 -43.45 -86.26
N ALA A 98 -17.66 -43.79 -86.33
CA ALA A 98 -16.70 -43.57 -85.26
C ALA A 98 -16.61 -42.09 -84.85
N LEU A 99 -16.49 -41.18 -85.82
CA LEU A 99 -16.44 -39.74 -85.57
C LEU A 99 -17.77 -39.17 -85.05
N ASN A 100 -18.92 -39.74 -85.44
CA ASN A 100 -20.22 -39.28 -84.95
C ASN A 100 -20.45 -39.66 -83.47
N ASN A 101 -19.98 -40.84 -83.08
CA ASN A 101 -20.09 -41.33 -81.70
C ASN A 101 -19.03 -40.70 -80.77
N ASN A 102 -17.96 -40.12 -81.32
CA ASN A 102 -16.87 -39.53 -80.54
C ASN A 102 -16.70 -38.03 -80.82
N LYS A 103 -17.43 -37.19 -80.06
CA LYS A 103 -17.44 -35.72 -80.16
C LYS A 103 -16.14 -35.00 -79.76
N HIS A 104 -15.02 -35.71 -79.64
CA HIS A 104 -13.70 -35.15 -79.32
C HIS A 104 -12.66 -35.43 -80.41
N ILE A 105 -13.00 -36.32 -81.34
CA ILE A 105 -12.16 -36.73 -82.44
C ILE A 105 -12.48 -35.84 -83.63
N TYR A 106 -11.48 -35.08 -84.06
CA TYR A 106 -11.62 -34.13 -85.15
C TYR A 106 -11.54 -34.82 -86.51
N ALA A 107 -10.54 -35.70 -86.68
CA ALA A 107 -10.30 -36.40 -87.92
C ALA A 107 -9.72 -37.80 -87.66
N LEU A 108 -9.99 -38.69 -88.61
CA LEU A 108 -9.49 -40.05 -88.67
C LEU A 108 -8.90 -40.26 -90.06
N TYR A 109 -7.69 -40.79 -90.14
CA TYR A 109 -6.98 -40.90 -91.39
C TYR A 109 -6.04 -42.08 -91.48
N VAL A 110 -5.69 -42.42 -92.71
CA VAL A 110 -4.73 -43.46 -93.06
C VAL A 110 -3.69 -42.82 -93.99
N GLY A 111 -2.42 -42.95 -93.62
CA GLY A 111 -1.30 -42.65 -94.51
C GLY A 111 -0.61 -43.94 -94.94
N HIS A 112 -0.11 -43.96 -96.17
CA HIS A 112 0.61 -45.09 -96.75
C HIS A 112 2.06 -44.69 -97.06
N GLU A 113 2.93 -45.70 -97.28
CA GLU A 113 4.36 -45.49 -97.55
C GLU A 113 4.62 -44.77 -98.88
N ASP A 114 3.73 -44.96 -99.85
CA ASP A 114 3.75 -44.30 -101.16
C ASP A 114 3.31 -42.83 -101.12
N ASN A 115 3.17 -42.25 -99.91
CA ASN A 115 2.67 -40.89 -99.66
C ASN A 115 1.21 -40.65 -100.02
N THR A 116 0.44 -41.70 -100.33
CA THR A 116 -1.02 -41.56 -100.43
C THR A 116 -1.64 -41.37 -99.05
N PHE A 117 -2.75 -40.62 -98.99
CA PHE A 117 -3.39 -40.23 -97.73
C PHE A 117 -4.91 -40.17 -97.89
N TYR A 118 -5.62 -40.71 -96.90
CA TYR A 118 -7.06 -40.68 -96.83
C TYR A 118 -7.50 -40.19 -95.45
N GLU A 119 -8.18 -39.06 -95.39
CA GLU A 119 -8.64 -38.44 -94.14
C GLU A 119 -10.14 -38.15 -94.20
N VAL A 120 -10.83 -38.39 -93.10
CA VAL A 120 -12.23 -38.02 -92.88
C VAL A 120 -12.27 -37.04 -91.73
N ILE A 121 -12.80 -35.85 -92.00
CA ILE A 121 -12.90 -34.75 -91.05
C ILE A 121 -14.35 -34.52 -90.67
N ASN A 122 -14.62 -34.40 -89.38
CA ASN A 122 -15.91 -33.99 -88.84
C ASN A 122 -16.01 -32.46 -88.79
N LEU A 123 -16.75 -31.84 -89.72
CA LEU A 123 -16.81 -30.38 -89.81
C LEU A 123 -17.54 -29.72 -88.62
N ASN A 124 -18.40 -30.42 -87.88
CA ASN A 124 -19.19 -29.81 -86.78
C ASN A 124 -18.49 -29.83 -85.42
N ILE A 125 -17.26 -30.33 -85.33
CA ILE A 125 -16.52 -30.37 -84.07
C ILE A 125 -16.09 -28.97 -83.58
N ASN A 126 -15.87 -28.04 -84.51
CA ASN A 126 -15.40 -26.68 -84.20
C ASN A 126 -15.92 -25.68 -85.25
N GLU A 127 -16.53 -24.57 -84.83
CA GLU A 127 -16.99 -23.52 -85.76
C GLU A 127 -15.85 -22.88 -86.55
N LYS A 128 -14.65 -22.76 -85.97
CA LYS A 128 -13.47 -22.20 -86.66
C LYS A 128 -13.06 -23.06 -87.85
N LEU A 129 -13.21 -24.38 -87.72
CA LEU A 129 -12.92 -25.32 -88.80
C LEU A 129 -13.89 -25.14 -89.97
N ARG A 130 -15.19 -24.99 -89.69
CA ARG A 130 -16.21 -24.70 -90.71
C ARG A 130 -15.91 -23.41 -91.46
N LYS A 131 -15.48 -22.37 -90.72
CA LYS A 131 -15.06 -21.10 -91.30
C LYS A 131 -13.81 -21.25 -92.18
N LYS A 132 -12.81 -22.03 -91.78
CA LYS A 132 -11.57 -22.23 -92.56
C LYS A 132 -11.81 -22.93 -93.90
N TYR A 133 -12.73 -23.87 -93.96
CA TYR A 133 -13.08 -24.59 -95.20
C TYR A 133 -14.25 -23.97 -95.97
N ASN A 134 -14.74 -22.79 -95.55
CA ASN A 134 -15.95 -22.13 -96.08
C ASN A 134 -17.11 -23.12 -96.25
N ALA A 135 -17.38 -23.93 -95.21
CA ALA A 135 -18.31 -25.05 -95.31
C ALA A 135 -19.79 -24.62 -95.17
N ASN A 136 -20.62 -24.98 -96.14
CA ASN A 136 -22.06 -24.71 -96.17
C ASN A 136 -22.80 -25.46 -95.07
N LYS A 137 -23.98 -24.96 -94.61
CA LYS A 137 -24.74 -25.57 -93.50
C LYS A 137 -25.07 -27.06 -93.70
N GLU A 138 -25.23 -27.51 -94.93
CA GLU A 138 -25.55 -28.90 -95.29
C GLU A 138 -24.32 -29.83 -95.33
N GLU A 139 -23.10 -29.28 -95.35
CA GLU A 139 -21.84 -30.02 -95.38
C GLU A 139 -21.47 -30.48 -93.97
N ARG A 140 -21.43 -31.80 -93.77
CA ARG A 140 -21.18 -32.48 -92.49
C ARG A 140 -19.77 -33.07 -92.42
N TRP A 141 -19.32 -33.68 -93.51
CA TRP A 141 -18.07 -34.42 -93.60
C TRP A 141 -17.19 -33.86 -94.71
N LEU A 142 -15.90 -33.78 -94.46
CA LEU A 142 -14.89 -33.48 -95.47
C LEU A 142 -13.96 -34.68 -95.61
N ILE A 143 -13.86 -35.22 -96.81
CA ILE A 143 -12.94 -36.31 -97.15
C ILE A 143 -11.78 -35.73 -97.92
N VAL A 144 -10.57 -35.94 -97.43
CA VAL A 144 -9.33 -35.50 -98.09
C VAL A 144 -8.64 -36.73 -98.63
N LYS A 145 -8.45 -36.80 -99.95
CA LYS A 145 -7.72 -37.85 -100.64
C LYS A 145 -6.46 -37.25 -101.25
N ILE A 146 -5.31 -37.86 -101.02
CA ILE A 146 -4.06 -37.49 -101.68
C ILE A 146 -3.53 -38.71 -102.39
N TYR A 147 -3.30 -38.56 -103.69
CA TYR A 147 -2.78 -39.60 -104.57
C TYR A 147 -1.97 -38.99 -105.70
N ASP A 148 -1.18 -39.82 -106.38
CA ASP A 148 -0.39 -39.41 -107.53
C ASP A 148 -1.19 -39.44 -108.82
N LYS A 149 -1.12 -38.34 -109.58
CA LYS A 149 -1.70 -38.20 -110.92
C LYS A 149 -0.61 -37.66 -111.85
N ASN A 150 -0.16 -38.49 -112.79
CA ASN A 150 0.88 -38.18 -113.78
C ASN A 150 2.17 -37.60 -113.15
N GLY A 151 2.65 -38.21 -112.06
CA GLY A 151 3.88 -37.79 -111.36
C GLY A 151 3.74 -36.56 -110.44
N THR A 152 2.54 -35.99 -110.31
CA THR A 152 2.25 -34.90 -109.37
C THR A 152 1.26 -35.33 -108.29
N HIS A 153 1.58 -35.01 -107.03
CA HIS A 153 0.68 -35.26 -105.90
C HIS A 153 -0.50 -34.29 -105.93
N VAL A 154 -1.70 -34.84 -105.99
CA VAL A 154 -2.95 -34.09 -106.06
C VAL A 154 -3.76 -34.33 -104.78
N ARG A 155 -4.32 -33.26 -104.24
CA ARG A 155 -5.30 -33.27 -103.14
C ARG A 155 -6.69 -33.12 -103.69
N TYR A 156 -7.55 -34.08 -103.38
CA TYR A 156 -8.96 -34.08 -103.73
C TYR A 156 -9.80 -34.01 -102.45
N ASP A 157 -10.44 -32.86 -102.27
CA ASP A 157 -11.31 -32.56 -101.13
C ASP A 157 -12.77 -32.77 -101.54
N GLU A 158 -13.49 -33.52 -100.75
CA GLU A 158 -14.83 -33.99 -101.08
C GLU A 158 -15.78 -33.76 -99.91
N TYR A 159 -16.78 -32.91 -100.14
CA TYR A 159 -17.71 -32.44 -99.12
C TYR A 159 -18.99 -33.25 -99.20
N LEU A 160 -19.34 -33.91 -98.09
CA LEU A 160 -20.52 -34.76 -97.99
C LEU A 160 -21.52 -34.22 -96.99
N ASN A 161 -22.80 -34.47 -97.25
CA ASN A 161 -23.87 -34.20 -96.30
C ASN A 161 -23.97 -35.31 -95.22
N LYS A 162 -24.92 -35.19 -94.30
CA LYS A 162 -25.15 -36.17 -93.21
C LYS A 162 -25.43 -37.60 -93.72
N ASN A 163 -25.96 -37.75 -94.93
CA ASN A 163 -26.29 -39.03 -95.56
C ASN A 163 -25.16 -39.58 -96.45
N LEU A 164 -23.95 -38.99 -96.35
CA LEU A 164 -22.76 -39.33 -97.15
C LEU A 164 -22.91 -39.07 -98.66
N ILE A 165 -23.87 -38.22 -99.05
CA ILE A 165 -24.05 -37.78 -100.44
C ILE A 165 -23.12 -36.60 -100.70
N GLN A 166 -22.42 -36.64 -101.84
CA GLN A 166 -21.50 -35.59 -102.26
C GLN A 166 -22.26 -34.32 -102.66
N ILE A 167 -21.89 -33.20 -102.03
CA ILE A 167 -22.39 -31.86 -102.35
C ILE A 167 -21.45 -31.20 -103.37
N ARG A 168 -20.14 -31.19 -103.07
CA ARG A 168 -19.12 -30.60 -103.95
C ARG A 168 -17.77 -31.27 -103.76
N SER A 169 -16.86 -31.03 -104.70
CA SER A 169 -15.47 -31.49 -104.64
C SER A 169 -14.51 -30.44 -105.20
N ILE A 170 -13.30 -30.39 -104.66
CA ILE A 170 -12.23 -29.47 -105.08
C ILE A 170 -10.95 -30.28 -105.30
N GLU A 171 -10.30 -30.09 -106.44
CA GLU A 171 -9.00 -30.70 -106.76
C GLU A 171 -7.92 -29.61 -106.76
N SER A 172 -6.80 -29.85 -106.07
CA SER A 172 -5.69 -28.90 -105.93
C SER A 172 -4.33 -29.62 -105.89
N LYS A 173 -3.25 -28.94 -106.26
CA LYS A 173 -1.88 -29.48 -106.09
C LYS A 173 -1.49 -29.42 -104.61
N THR A 174 -0.79 -30.44 -104.10
CA THR A 174 -0.35 -30.47 -102.70
C THR A 174 1.10 -30.93 -102.53
N SER A 175 1.81 -30.29 -101.61
CA SER A 175 3.13 -30.72 -101.11
C SER A 175 3.03 -31.60 -99.86
N TYR A 176 1.82 -31.90 -99.38
CA TYR A 176 1.64 -32.71 -98.19
C TYR A 176 2.19 -34.13 -98.39
N ARG A 177 2.94 -34.61 -97.38
CA ARG A 177 3.52 -35.95 -97.34
C ARG A 177 3.24 -36.56 -95.97
N PRO A 178 2.39 -37.60 -95.84
CA PRO A 178 2.07 -38.20 -94.54
C PRO A 178 3.33 -38.76 -93.86
N THR A 179 4.26 -39.32 -94.63
CA THR A 179 5.53 -39.91 -94.16
C THR A 179 6.46 -38.91 -93.45
N SER A 180 6.32 -37.62 -93.73
CA SER A 180 7.13 -36.56 -93.11
C SER A 180 6.67 -36.18 -91.69
N ARG A 181 5.43 -36.53 -91.33
CA ARG A 181 4.74 -36.04 -90.12
C ARG A 181 5.16 -36.81 -88.86
N PRO A 182 5.13 -36.16 -87.68
CA PRO A 182 5.52 -36.80 -86.41
C PRO A 182 4.75 -38.10 -86.15
N TRP A 183 3.42 -38.10 -86.32
CA TRP A 183 2.57 -39.27 -86.09
C TRP A 183 2.95 -40.49 -86.93
N TYR A 184 3.38 -40.28 -88.18
CA TYR A 184 3.77 -41.37 -89.06
C TYR A 184 5.17 -41.89 -88.72
N LYS A 185 6.12 -40.97 -88.50
CA LYS A 185 7.51 -41.31 -88.13
C LYS A 185 7.60 -42.03 -86.79
N GLU A 186 6.81 -41.61 -85.82
CA GLU A 186 6.76 -42.21 -84.48
C GLU A 186 6.07 -43.58 -84.53
N ALA A 187 4.92 -43.69 -85.21
CA ALA A 187 4.17 -44.95 -85.28
C ALA A 187 4.86 -46.04 -86.12
N ILE A 188 5.79 -45.69 -87.03
CA ILE A 188 6.56 -46.71 -87.76
C ILE A 188 7.67 -47.32 -86.89
N LYS A 189 8.23 -46.55 -85.95
CA LYS A 189 9.33 -47.00 -85.08
C LYS A 189 8.87 -47.94 -83.98
N ASP A 190 7.61 -47.82 -83.58
CA ASP A 190 7.01 -48.58 -82.48
C ASP A 190 5.75 -49.31 -82.98
N ASN A 191 5.66 -50.61 -82.72
CA ASN A 191 4.47 -51.41 -83.10
C ASN A 191 3.28 -51.19 -82.13
N SER A 192 3.48 -50.47 -81.03
CA SER A 192 2.41 -50.06 -80.12
C SER A 192 1.67 -48.81 -80.63
N ILE A 193 0.55 -48.47 -79.99
CA ILE A 193 -0.14 -47.21 -80.27
C ILE A 193 0.70 -46.09 -79.66
N ILE A 194 1.03 -45.08 -80.46
CA ILE A 194 1.75 -43.90 -80.01
C ILE A 194 0.82 -42.71 -79.91
N ARG A 195 1.14 -41.80 -78.99
CA ARG A 195 0.49 -40.51 -78.82
C ARG A 195 1.53 -39.43 -79.03
N THR A 196 1.37 -38.61 -80.07
CA THR A 196 2.34 -37.57 -80.40
C THR A 196 2.37 -36.46 -79.35
N GLU A 197 3.47 -35.73 -79.29
CA GLU A 197 3.47 -34.44 -78.62
C GLU A 197 2.52 -33.44 -79.32
N PRO A 198 1.93 -32.46 -78.60
CA PRO A 198 1.07 -31.46 -79.21
C PRO A 198 1.80 -30.70 -80.31
N TYR A 199 1.27 -30.74 -81.53
CA TYR A 199 1.79 -29.98 -82.66
C TYR A 199 0.67 -29.18 -83.32
N LEU A 200 1.05 -28.11 -84.03
CA LEU A 200 0.09 -27.28 -84.73
C LEU A 200 -0.53 -28.09 -85.88
N PHE A 201 -1.83 -28.36 -85.78
CA PHE A 201 -2.56 -28.99 -86.86
C PHE A 201 -2.67 -27.99 -88.02
N THR A 202 -2.07 -28.36 -89.16
CA THR A 202 -1.99 -27.52 -90.37
C THR A 202 -3.38 -27.03 -90.82
N ASN A 203 -4.41 -27.82 -90.51
CA ASN A 203 -5.79 -27.57 -90.89
C ASN A 203 -6.59 -26.75 -89.86
N LEU A 204 -6.08 -26.48 -88.64
CA LEU A 204 -6.90 -26.00 -87.52
C LEU A 204 -6.37 -24.77 -86.77
N ASP A 205 -5.15 -24.29 -87.07
CA ASP A 205 -4.47 -23.19 -86.34
C ASP A 205 -4.53 -23.34 -84.81
N ASN A 206 -4.65 -24.58 -84.36
CA ASN A 206 -4.74 -25.00 -82.97
C ASN A 206 -3.80 -26.17 -82.76
N PHE A 207 -3.28 -26.28 -81.55
CA PHE A 207 -2.51 -27.45 -81.13
C PHE A 207 -3.47 -28.64 -80.93
N GLY A 208 -3.02 -29.80 -81.36
CA GLY A 208 -3.73 -31.05 -81.13
C GLY A 208 -2.77 -32.20 -80.97
N VAL A 209 -3.31 -33.35 -80.58
CA VAL A 209 -2.55 -34.57 -80.35
C VAL A 209 -3.06 -35.64 -81.28
N THR A 210 -2.14 -36.38 -81.90
CA THR A 210 -2.47 -37.49 -82.77
C THR A 210 -2.19 -38.81 -82.05
N TYR A 211 -3.16 -39.72 -82.09
CA TYR A 211 -2.99 -41.12 -81.73
C TYR A 211 -2.76 -41.89 -83.01
N ALA A 212 -1.65 -42.62 -83.10
CA ALA A 212 -1.28 -43.29 -84.34
C ALA A 212 -0.79 -44.71 -84.07
N LYS A 213 -1.04 -45.59 -85.03
CA LYS A 213 -0.54 -46.96 -84.99
C LYS A 213 -0.24 -47.48 -86.39
N LYS A 214 0.89 -48.16 -86.52
CA LYS A 214 1.22 -48.92 -87.73
C LYS A 214 0.33 -50.15 -87.85
N VAL A 215 -0.16 -50.39 -89.07
CA VAL A 215 -0.94 -51.58 -89.39
C VAL A 215 0.03 -52.73 -89.69
N THR A 216 0.16 -53.71 -88.79
CA THR A 216 1.20 -54.77 -88.80
C THR A 216 1.45 -55.46 -90.15
N SER A 217 0.44 -55.56 -91.02
CA SER A 217 0.54 -56.23 -92.33
C SER A 217 0.90 -55.31 -93.51
N THR A 218 1.19 -54.03 -93.25
CA THR A 218 1.62 -52.99 -94.21
C THR A 218 2.54 -51.96 -93.53
N LYS A 219 3.14 -51.04 -94.29
CA LYS A 219 3.77 -49.85 -93.71
C LYS A 219 2.80 -48.66 -93.57
N SER A 220 1.49 -48.87 -93.74
CA SER A 220 0.46 -47.86 -93.50
C SER A 220 0.26 -47.58 -92.02
N VAL A 221 -0.08 -46.33 -91.71
CA VAL A 221 -0.32 -45.84 -90.35
C VAL A 221 -1.72 -45.24 -90.28
N ILE A 222 -2.50 -45.69 -89.30
CA ILE A 222 -3.79 -45.08 -88.95
C ILE A 222 -3.50 -44.01 -87.92
N GLY A 223 -4.03 -42.82 -88.16
CA GLY A 223 -3.94 -41.69 -87.25
C GLY A 223 -5.32 -41.15 -86.88
N LEU A 224 -5.41 -40.62 -85.67
CA LEU A 224 -6.60 -40.04 -85.10
C LEU A 224 -6.22 -38.73 -84.42
N ASP A 225 -6.80 -37.63 -84.88
CA ASP A 225 -6.51 -36.30 -84.37
C ASP A 225 -7.53 -35.87 -83.32
N LEU A 226 -7.03 -35.50 -82.15
CA LEU A 226 -7.79 -34.91 -81.07
C LEU A 226 -7.56 -33.40 -80.98
N SER A 227 -8.67 -32.67 -80.84
CA SER A 227 -8.60 -31.25 -80.47
C SER A 227 -8.42 -31.10 -78.95
N LEU A 228 -7.42 -30.34 -78.52
CA LEU A 228 -7.19 -30.05 -77.10
C LEU A 228 -8.29 -29.17 -76.47
N GLN A 229 -9.19 -28.60 -77.27
CA GLN A 229 -10.29 -27.74 -76.81
C GLN A 229 -11.30 -28.47 -75.91
N SER A 230 -11.53 -29.78 -76.12
CA SER A 230 -12.40 -30.55 -75.24
C SER A 230 -11.80 -30.76 -73.86
N LEU A 231 -10.47 -30.83 -73.78
CA LEU A 231 -9.74 -30.94 -72.52
C LEU A 231 -9.76 -29.60 -71.78
N ASP A 232 -9.56 -28.48 -72.47
CA ASP A 232 -9.71 -27.13 -71.89
C ASP A 232 -11.12 -26.93 -71.29
N ASN A 233 -12.16 -27.36 -72.01
CA ASN A 233 -13.54 -27.27 -71.54
C ASN A 233 -13.81 -28.19 -70.33
N PHE A 234 -13.17 -29.35 -70.26
CA PHE A 234 -13.25 -30.22 -69.09
C PHE A 234 -12.56 -29.57 -67.88
N LEU A 235 -11.34 -29.06 -68.03
CA LEU A 235 -10.62 -28.37 -66.96
C LEU A 235 -11.39 -27.15 -66.45
N LYS A 236 -12.07 -26.39 -67.34
CA LYS A 236 -12.94 -25.26 -66.94
C LYS A 236 -14.08 -25.68 -66.02
N LYS A 237 -14.61 -26.89 -66.16
CA LYS A 237 -15.69 -27.40 -65.30
C LYS A 237 -15.20 -27.81 -63.90
N GLN A 238 -13.89 -28.01 -63.73
CA GLN A 238 -13.26 -28.34 -62.44
C GLN A 238 -12.91 -27.08 -61.62
N ILE A 239 -13.15 -25.88 -62.16
CA ILE A 239 -12.91 -24.63 -61.46
C ILE A 239 -14.09 -24.36 -60.53
N HIS A 240 -13.84 -24.47 -59.23
CA HIS A 240 -14.84 -24.22 -58.17
C HIS A 240 -14.48 -23.02 -57.29
N ILE A 241 -13.23 -22.54 -57.35
CA ILE A 241 -12.78 -21.38 -56.59
C ILE A 241 -12.56 -20.22 -57.57
N ASP A 242 -13.04 -19.02 -57.20
CA ASP A 242 -12.78 -17.82 -58.00
C ASP A 242 -11.27 -17.63 -58.16
N LYS A 243 -10.83 -17.15 -59.33
CA LYS A 243 -9.40 -16.95 -59.62
C LYS A 243 -8.54 -18.22 -59.54
N GLN A 244 -9.13 -19.41 -59.59
CA GLN A 244 -8.38 -20.66 -59.74
C GLN A 244 -7.87 -20.82 -61.18
N GLY A 245 -6.60 -21.21 -61.32
CA GLY A 245 -5.99 -21.63 -62.57
C GLY A 245 -5.66 -23.11 -62.52
N ILE A 246 -5.96 -23.85 -63.58
CA ILE A 246 -5.62 -25.27 -63.74
C ILE A 246 -4.86 -25.41 -65.06
N TYR A 247 -3.66 -25.98 -65.01
CA TYR A 247 -2.76 -26.12 -66.16
C TYR A 247 -2.26 -27.55 -66.24
N LEU A 248 -2.43 -28.19 -67.39
CA LEU A 248 -1.79 -29.46 -67.72
C LEU A 248 -0.51 -29.17 -68.49
N ILE A 249 0.64 -29.61 -67.97
CA ILE A 249 1.98 -29.26 -68.48
C ILE A 249 2.83 -30.50 -68.70
N LYS A 250 3.79 -30.40 -69.63
CA LYS A 250 4.84 -31.41 -69.86
C LYS A 250 6.06 -31.17 -68.98
N LYS A 251 6.99 -32.13 -68.99
CA LYS A 251 8.31 -32.03 -68.35
C LYS A 251 9.11 -30.79 -68.76
N ASP A 252 8.94 -30.31 -69.99
CA ASP A 252 9.59 -29.09 -70.53
C ASP A 252 8.83 -27.78 -70.21
N MET A 253 7.81 -27.86 -69.34
CA MET A 253 6.94 -26.76 -68.93
C MET A 253 6.09 -26.16 -70.07
N LYS A 254 5.92 -26.88 -71.19
CA LYS A 254 4.91 -26.51 -72.19
C LYS A 254 3.52 -26.85 -71.69
N ILE A 255 2.60 -25.90 -71.86
CA ILE A 255 1.19 -26.06 -71.50
C ILE A 255 0.49 -26.86 -72.59
N ILE A 256 -0.08 -28.00 -72.22
CA ILE A 256 -0.91 -28.86 -73.07
C ILE A 256 -2.34 -28.34 -73.08
N SER A 257 -2.87 -28.00 -71.90
CA SER A 257 -4.25 -27.55 -71.72
C SER A 257 -4.34 -26.60 -70.53
N LYS A 258 -5.27 -25.64 -70.60
CA LYS A 258 -5.42 -24.60 -69.58
C LYS A 258 -6.88 -24.26 -69.31
N ALA A 259 -7.16 -23.92 -68.05
CA ALA A 259 -8.40 -23.33 -67.62
C ALA A 259 -8.16 -22.27 -66.54
N GLY A 260 -8.99 -21.23 -66.53
CA GLY A 260 -8.87 -20.09 -65.62
C GLY A 260 -8.23 -18.86 -66.25
N LYS A 261 -8.28 -17.72 -65.55
CA LYS A 261 -7.96 -16.37 -66.10
C LYS A 261 -6.80 -15.66 -65.39
N ASN A 262 -5.86 -16.40 -64.78
CA ASN A 262 -4.94 -15.76 -63.83
C ASN A 262 -3.46 -15.64 -64.24
N ILE A 263 -2.95 -16.46 -65.16
CA ILE A 263 -1.59 -16.28 -65.65
C ILE A 263 -1.66 -15.62 -67.03
N LYS A 264 -1.10 -14.40 -67.17
CA LYS A 264 -1.03 -13.69 -68.47
C LYS A 264 -0.46 -14.64 -69.53
N ASP A 265 -1.22 -14.76 -70.60
CA ASP A 265 -1.27 -15.89 -71.53
C ASP A 265 -0.02 -16.17 -72.40
N LYS A 266 1.18 -15.73 -71.99
CA LYS A 266 2.38 -15.82 -72.85
C LYS A 266 3.67 -16.35 -72.21
N LYS A 267 3.79 -16.56 -70.89
CA LYS A 267 4.91 -17.29 -70.25
C LYS A 267 4.63 -17.56 -68.77
N ILE A 268 4.93 -18.77 -68.29
CA ILE A 268 5.00 -19.08 -66.84
C ILE A 268 6.16 -18.26 -66.25
N ASP A 269 5.94 -17.60 -65.11
CA ASP A 269 6.97 -16.84 -64.37
C ASP A 269 8.25 -17.68 -64.21
N SER A 270 9.42 -17.08 -64.44
CA SER A 270 10.72 -17.75 -64.38
C SER A 270 10.98 -18.38 -63.01
N THR A 271 10.51 -17.75 -61.94
CA THR A 271 10.67 -18.21 -60.56
C THR A 271 9.80 -19.43 -60.24
N LEU A 272 8.57 -19.46 -60.75
CA LEU A 272 7.67 -20.61 -60.65
C LEU A 272 8.22 -21.79 -61.47
N LYS A 273 8.78 -21.49 -62.64
CA LYS A 273 9.39 -22.49 -63.52
C LYS A 273 10.56 -23.22 -62.85
N GLU A 274 11.44 -22.49 -62.16
CA GLU A 274 12.60 -23.07 -61.46
C GLU A 274 12.17 -24.03 -60.34
N LYS A 275 11.24 -23.61 -59.47
CA LYS A 275 10.73 -24.46 -58.38
C LYS A 275 10.02 -25.71 -58.89
N ILE A 276 9.16 -25.59 -59.91
CA ILE A 276 8.46 -26.75 -60.47
C ILE A 276 9.46 -27.70 -61.14
N THR A 277 10.48 -27.19 -61.85
CA THR A 277 11.52 -28.02 -62.46
C THR A 277 12.29 -28.83 -61.40
N LYS A 278 12.60 -28.22 -60.25
CA LYS A 278 13.20 -28.92 -59.12
C LYS A 278 12.30 -30.04 -58.58
N ILE A 279 10.98 -29.78 -58.46
CA ILE A 279 9.99 -30.78 -58.00
C ILE A 279 9.88 -31.95 -58.99
N ILE A 280 9.82 -31.65 -60.30
CA ILE A 280 9.79 -32.66 -61.37
C ILE A 280 11.01 -33.59 -61.29
N ASN A 281 12.20 -33.04 -61.04
CA ASN A 281 13.44 -33.83 -60.93
C ASN A 281 13.48 -34.71 -59.68
N THR A 282 12.80 -34.33 -58.60
CA THR A 282 12.73 -35.11 -57.36
C THR A 282 11.72 -36.28 -57.39
N GLN A 283 11.02 -36.52 -58.50
CA GLN A 283 10.05 -37.61 -58.69
C GLN A 283 8.92 -37.70 -57.65
N ILE A 284 8.59 -36.60 -56.98
CA ILE A 284 7.50 -36.55 -56.01
C ILE A 284 6.15 -36.66 -56.76
N ALA A 285 5.24 -37.49 -56.24
CA ALA A 285 3.91 -37.70 -56.84
C ALA A 285 3.05 -36.43 -56.81
N TYR A 286 3.00 -35.73 -55.68
CA TYR A 286 2.33 -34.44 -55.54
C TYR A 286 3.03 -33.54 -54.51
N LYS A 287 2.89 -32.22 -54.64
CA LYS A 287 3.40 -31.24 -53.66
C LYS A 287 2.57 -29.96 -53.69
N SER A 288 2.25 -29.44 -52.51
CA SER A 288 1.63 -28.12 -52.35
C SER A 288 2.58 -27.14 -51.67
N PHE A 289 2.57 -25.88 -52.09
CA PHE A 289 3.37 -24.81 -51.48
C PHE A 289 2.76 -23.43 -51.74
N SER A 290 3.07 -22.46 -50.88
CA SER A 290 2.74 -21.05 -51.12
C SER A 290 3.92 -20.33 -51.77
N MET A 291 3.65 -19.41 -52.70
CA MET A 291 4.64 -18.56 -53.34
C MET A 291 4.06 -17.21 -53.73
N LYS A 292 4.86 -16.16 -53.55
CA LYS A 292 4.53 -14.81 -54.01
C LYS A 292 4.84 -14.69 -55.52
N ILE A 293 3.83 -14.36 -56.32
CA ILE A 293 3.93 -14.15 -57.78
C ILE A 293 3.27 -12.80 -58.08
N ASN A 294 4.01 -11.86 -58.67
CA ASN A 294 3.53 -10.50 -59.00
C ASN A 294 2.77 -9.82 -57.84
N ASP A 295 3.40 -9.81 -56.66
CA ASP A 295 2.87 -9.27 -55.39
C ASP A 295 1.67 -9.96 -54.73
N ILE A 296 1.16 -11.04 -55.34
CA ILE A 296 0.06 -11.84 -54.77
C ILE A 296 0.63 -13.17 -54.26
N ASN A 297 0.26 -13.56 -53.04
CA ASN A 297 0.60 -14.87 -52.50
C ASN A 297 -0.35 -15.93 -53.07
N TYR A 298 0.18 -16.86 -53.86
CA TYR A 298 -0.57 -17.98 -54.40
C TYR A 298 -0.30 -19.25 -53.61
N PHE A 299 -1.35 -20.03 -53.37
CA PHE A 299 -1.26 -21.43 -53.00
C PHE A 299 -1.27 -22.28 -54.27
N ILE A 300 -0.25 -23.11 -54.42
CA ILE A 300 0.05 -23.86 -55.63
C ILE A 300 0.07 -25.34 -55.29
N TYR A 301 -0.63 -26.14 -56.08
CA TYR A 301 -0.63 -27.59 -56.00
C TYR A 301 -0.13 -28.18 -57.31
N PHE A 302 0.83 -29.08 -57.18
CA PHE A 302 1.47 -29.78 -58.28
C PHE A 302 1.24 -31.27 -58.11
N SER A 303 0.84 -31.96 -59.17
CA SER A 303 0.66 -33.41 -59.18
C SER A 303 1.13 -34.03 -60.49
N LYS A 304 1.71 -35.24 -60.41
CA LYS A 304 2.04 -36.07 -61.57
C LYS A 304 0.80 -36.83 -62.00
N ILE A 305 0.50 -36.80 -63.30
CA ILE A 305 -0.63 -37.51 -63.90
C ILE A 305 -0.11 -38.71 -64.69
N GLU A 306 -0.62 -39.91 -64.42
CA GLU A 306 -0.25 -41.10 -65.17
C GLU A 306 -1.13 -41.28 -66.42
N SER A 307 -0.49 -41.15 -67.57
CA SER A 307 -1.06 -41.43 -68.89
C SER A 307 -0.80 -42.89 -69.26
N ILE A 308 -1.67 -43.48 -70.09
CA ILE A 308 -1.47 -44.87 -70.59
C ILE A 308 -0.18 -44.99 -71.42
N TYR A 309 0.31 -43.87 -71.97
CA TYR A 309 1.57 -43.78 -72.70
C TYR A 309 2.71 -43.31 -71.79
N LYS A 310 3.96 -43.68 -72.11
CA LYS A 310 5.20 -43.37 -71.34
C LYS A 310 5.50 -41.87 -71.10
N ASN A 311 4.61 -40.98 -71.49
CA ASN A 311 4.74 -39.54 -71.29
C ASN A 311 4.19 -39.14 -69.91
N LYS A 312 5.05 -38.56 -69.07
CA LYS A 312 4.66 -38.00 -67.77
C LYS A 312 4.05 -36.61 -68.00
N ASP A 313 2.74 -36.52 -67.88
CA ASP A 313 2.01 -35.24 -67.86
C ASP A 313 1.90 -34.77 -66.39
N TYR A 314 1.84 -33.47 -66.17
CA TYR A 314 1.78 -32.88 -64.83
C TYR A 314 0.63 -31.88 -64.72
N LEU A 315 -0.06 -31.87 -63.59
CA LEU A 315 -1.13 -30.93 -63.28
C LEU A 315 -0.63 -29.87 -62.31
N LEU A 316 -0.89 -28.61 -62.65
CA LEU A 316 -0.57 -27.45 -61.84
C LEU A 316 -1.87 -26.68 -61.55
N ILE A 317 -2.22 -26.55 -60.29
CA ILE A 317 -3.38 -25.79 -59.82
C ILE A 317 -2.87 -24.60 -59.00
N THR A 318 -3.40 -23.41 -59.26
CA THR A 318 -2.98 -22.16 -58.60
C THR A 318 -4.20 -21.40 -58.11
N VAL A 319 -4.18 -20.92 -56.86
CA VAL A 319 -5.23 -20.05 -56.29
C VAL A 319 -4.61 -18.97 -55.40
N PRO A 320 -5.09 -17.71 -55.43
CA PRO A 320 -4.66 -16.69 -54.49
C PRO A 320 -5.00 -17.05 -53.02
N GLN A 321 -4.07 -16.78 -52.09
CA GLN A 321 -4.19 -17.17 -50.69
C GLN A 321 -5.24 -16.34 -49.93
N ASP A 322 -5.47 -15.09 -50.33
CA ASP A 322 -6.54 -14.24 -49.83
C ASP A 322 -7.93 -14.81 -50.13
N ILE A 323 -8.12 -15.39 -51.33
CA ILE A 323 -9.39 -16.01 -51.74
C ILE A 323 -9.70 -17.26 -50.92
N ILE A 324 -8.71 -18.15 -50.69
CA ILE A 324 -8.93 -19.34 -49.84
C ILE A 324 -9.20 -18.98 -48.37
N MET A 325 -8.70 -17.83 -47.92
CA MET A 325 -8.90 -17.33 -46.55
C MET A 325 -10.21 -16.58 -46.36
N GLN A 326 -10.81 -16.03 -47.42
CA GLN A 326 -12.05 -15.27 -47.37
C GLN A 326 -13.20 -15.91 -46.56
N PRO A 327 -13.51 -17.22 -46.68
CA PRO A 327 -14.55 -17.83 -45.85
C PRO A 327 -14.19 -17.90 -44.35
N TYR A 328 -12.90 -17.83 -44.00
CA TYR A 328 -12.39 -17.88 -42.64
C TYR A 328 -12.17 -16.48 -42.04
N THR A 329 -11.81 -15.47 -42.84
CA THR A 329 -11.56 -14.10 -42.37
C THR A 329 -12.80 -13.49 -41.72
N ASN A 330 -13.99 -13.72 -42.27
CA ASN A 330 -15.25 -13.27 -41.67
C ASN A 330 -15.46 -13.90 -40.28
N ARG A 331 -15.17 -15.19 -40.11
CA ARG A 331 -15.28 -15.87 -38.81
C ARG A 331 -14.30 -15.32 -37.80
N ILE A 332 -13.05 -15.05 -38.21
CA ILE A 332 -12.03 -14.43 -37.37
C ILE A 332 -12.47 -13.02 -36.94
N PHE A 333 -13.04 -12.24 -37.87
CA PHE A 333 -13.55 -10.90 -37.57
C PHE A 333 -14.70 -10.90 -36.56
N TYR A 334 -15.69 -11.79 -36.70
CA TYR A 334 -16.78 -11.91 -35.72
C TYR A 334 -16.26 -12.40 -34.36
N SER A 335 -15.31 -13.34 -34.33
CA SER A 335 -14.63 -13.79 -33.10
C SER A 335 -13.93 -12.64 -32.38
N PHE A 336 -13.25 -11.77 -33.14
CA PHE A 336 -12.59 -10.58 -32.62
C PHE A 336 -13.59 -9.59 -32.01
N LEU A 337 -14.70 -9.30 -32.70
CA LEU A 337 -15.72 -8.39 -32.21
C LEU A 337 -16.40 -8.92 -30.93
N MET A 338 -16.70 -10.22 -30.88
CA MET A 338 -17.24 -10.88 -29.69
C MET A 338 -16.28 -10.80 -28.50
N THR A 339 -14.98 -10.94 -28.75
CA THR A 339 -13.93 -10.85 -27.72
C THR A 339 -13.82 -9.43 -27.15
N ILE A 340 -13.90 -8.39 -27.99
CA ILE A 340 -13.95 -6.99 -27.54
C ILE A 340 -15.20 -6.74 -26.70
N GLY A 341 -16.35 -7.25 -27.12
CA GLY A 341 -17.60 -7.17 -26.36
C GLY A 341 -17.45 -7.74 -24.95
N LEU A 342 -16.94 -8.97 -24.83
CA LEU A 342 -16.66 -9.61 -23.54
C LEU A 342 -15.68 -8.80 -22.68
N LEU A 343 -14.62 -8.26 -23.27
CA LEU A 343 -13.62 -7.46 -22.56
C LEU A 343 -14.22 -6.17 -21.99
N SER A 344 -15.13 -5.53 -22.73
CA SER A 344 -15.86 -4.35 -22.26
C SER A 344 -16.74 -4.63 -21.04
N PHE A 345 -17.21 -5.87 -20.84
CA PHE A 345 -17.95 -6.26 -19.63
C PHE A 345 -17.04 -6.66 -18.47
N ILE A 346 -15.90 -7.29 -18.76
CA ILE A 346 -14.97 -7.78 -17.73
C ILE A 346 -14.23 -6.61 -17.04
N ILE A 347 -13.89 -5.53 -17.75
CA ILE A 347 -13.18 -4.39 -17.15
C ILE A 347 -13.98 -3.74 -16.00
N PRO A 348 -15.26 -3.34 -16.17
CA PRO A 348 -16.09 -2.84 -15.08
C PRO A 348 -16.25 -3.85 -13.95
N LEU A 349 -16.35 -5.14 -14.27
CA LEU A 349 -16.46 -6.22 -13.28
C LEU A 349 -15.20 -6.31 -12.42
N ILE A 350 -14.00 -6.25 -13.00
CA ILE A 350 -12.73 -6.22 -12.25
C ILE A 350 -12.67 -4.98 -11.35
N TRP A 351 -13.07 -3.82 -11.88
CA TRP A 351 -13.09 -2.59 -11.10
C TRP A 351 -14.06 -2.65 -9.93
N TYR A 352 -15.22 -3.29 -10.11
CA TYR A 352 -16.20 -3.52 -9.05
C TYR A 352 -15.69 -4.53 -8.01
N SER A 353 -15.14 -5.66 -8.44
CA SER A 353 -14.58 -6.68 -7.54
C SER A 353 -13.40 -6.16 -6.72
N THR A 354 -12.51 -5.36 -7.32
CA THR A 354 -11.41 -4.72 -6.59
C THR A 354 -11.91 -3.70 -5.56
N LYS A 355 -13.01 -2.99 -5.86
CA LYS A 355 -13.63 -2.06 -4.91
C LYS A 355 -14.18 -2.77 -3.67
N ILE A 356 -14.79 -3.94 -3.83
CA ILE A 356 -15.30 -4.76 -2.71
C ILE A 356 -14.18 -5.15 -1.74
N LEU A 357 -13.00 -5.48 -2.27
CA LEU A 357 -11.84 -5.90 -1.46
C LEU A 357 -11.08 -4.73 -0.82
N VAL A 358 -10.83 -3.66 -1.57
CA VAL A 358 -9.91 -2.60 -1.12
C VAL A 358 -10.58 -1.58 -0.20
N ASN A 359 -11.83 -1.20 -0.45
CA ASN A 359 -12.49 -0.15 0.33
C ASN A 359 -12.59 -0.48 1.85
N PRO A 360 -12.93 -1.70 2.27
CA PRO A 360 -12.94 -2.04 3.69
C PRO A 360 -11.55 -1.95 4.33
N ILE A 361 -10.48 -2.27 3.57
CA ILE A 361 -9.09 -2.17 4.05
C ILE A 361 -8.71 -0.71 4.28
N GLU A 362 -9.03 0.20 3.36
CA GLU A 362 -8.77 1.64 3.53
C GLU A 362 -9.54 2.19 4.75
N LYS A 363 -10.78 1.74 4.99
CA LYS A 363 -11.53 2.09 6.20
C LYS A 363 -10.88 1.53 7.47
N LEU A 364 -10.40 0.28 7.46
CA LEU A 364 -9.72 -0.34 8.61
C LEU A 364 -8.45 0.43 8.97
N GLU A 365 -7.71 0.91 7.96
CA GLU A 365 -6.56 1.78 8.16
C GLU A 365 -6.96 3.10 8.84
N GLU A 366 -8.07 3.72 8.44
CA GLU A 366 -8.60 4.92 9.09
C GLU A 366 -8.95 4.68 10.56
N GLN A 367 -9.61 3.56 10.89
CA GLN A 367 -9.91 3.20 12.28
C GLN A 367 -8.63 2.94 13.08
N ASN A 368 -7.64 2.27 12.50
CA ASN A 368 -6.34 2.07 13.14
C ASN A 368 -5.61 3.40 13.41
N ASN A 369 -5.71 4.37 12.49
CA ASN A 369 -5.15 5.70 12.69
C ASN A 369 -5.81 6.44 13.87
N LYS A 370 -7.09 6.21 14.15
CA LYS A 370 -7.74 6.74 15.36
C LYS A 370 -7.15 6.12 16.62
N ILE A 371 -6.86 4.82 16.64
CA ILE A 371 -6.17 4.13 17.76
C ILE A 371 -4.78 4.74 17.99
N LEU A 372 -4.01 4.97 16.92
CA LEU A 372 -2.68 5.59 17.02
C LEU A 372 -2.73 7.02 17.60
N ARG A 373 -3.82 7.75 17.35
CA ARG A 373 -4.09 9.07 17.92
C ARG A 373 -4.73 9.02 19.32
N ARG A 374 -4.86 7.83 19.91
CA ARG A 374 -5.55 7.57 21.20
C ARG A 374 -7.03 7.97 21.21
N GLU A 375 -7.67 8.03 20.04
CA GLU A 375 -9.10 8.35 19.88
C GLU A 375 -9.95 7.07 20.00
N PHE A 376 -9.75 6.29 21.06
CA PHE A 376 -10.27 4.93 21.20
C PHE A 376 -11.81 4.82 21.15
N THR A 377 -12.53 5.85 21.61
CA THR A 377 -14.00 5.89 21.64
C THR A 377 -14.65 6.17 20.29
N LYS A 378 -13.88 6.67 19.32
CA LYS A 378 -14.35 6.97 17.96
C LYS A 378 -14.10 5.85 16.96
N VAL A 379 -13.54 4.73 17.43
CA VAL A 379 -13.27 3.55 16.62
C VAL A 379 -14.58 2.81 16.39
N GLU A 380 -14.96 2.67 15.13
CA GLU A 380 -16.24 2.09 14.72
C GLU A 380 -16.04 0.79 13.94
N ASP A 381 -17.04 -0.09 14.05
CA ASP A 381 -17.08 -1.33 13.27
C ASP A 381 -17.38 -1.06 11.80
N ILE A 382 -16.67 -1.74 10.90
CA ILE A 382 -16.78 -1.60 9.46
C ILE A 382 -17.62 -2.75 8.91
N ASN A 383 -18.81 -2.42 8.40
CA ASN A 383 -19.66 -3.37 7.71
C ASN A 383 -19.04 -3.82 6.38
N THR A 384 -18.70 -5.10 6.26
CA THR A 384 -18.10 -5.73 5.08
C THR A 384 -18.66 -7.13 4.87
N ASN A 385 -18.85 -7.52 3.61
CA ASN A 385 -19.32 -8.86 3.26
C ASN A 385 -18.19 -9.91 3.25
N ILE A 386 -16.94 -9.48 3.52
CA ILE A 386 -15.77 -10.36 3.57
C ILE A 386 -15.56 -10.76 5.03
N LYS A 387 -15.79 -12.04 5.33
CA LYS A 387 -15.75 -12.58 6.69
C LYS A 387 -14.46 -12.25 7.44
N GLU A 388 -13.31 -12.41 6.79
CA GLU A 388 -11.99 -12.17 7.39
C GLU A 388 -11.79 -10.69 7.76
N LEU A 389 -12.36 -9.77 6.99
CA LEU A 389 -12.27 -8.33 7.26
C LEU A 389 -13.27 -7.90 8.35
N ASP A 390 -14.43 -8.53 8.42
CA ASP A 390 -15.42 -8.32 9.50
C ASP A 390 -14.88 -8.80 10.86
N GLU A 391 -14.30 -10.00 10.90
CA GLU A 391 -13.64 -10.53 12.11
C GLU A 391 -12.47 -9.65 12.57
N LEU A 392 -11.67 -9.14 11.62
CA LEU A 392 -10.59 -8.21 11.92
C LEU A 392 -11.12 -6.86 12.45
N SER A 393 -12.18 -6.33 11.85
CA SER A 393 -12.84 -5.10 12.30
C SER A 393 -13.32 -5.21 13.76
N LYS A 394 -14.06 -6.28 14.08
CA LYS A 394 -14.52 -6.56 15.46
C LYS A 394 -13.36 -6.70 16.43
N SER A 395 -12.31 -7.40 16.03
CA SER A 395 -11.09 -7.55 16.85
C SER A 395 -10.41 -6.21 17.13
N LEU A 396 -10.36 -5.32 16.12
CA LEU A 396 -9.80 -3.98 16.24
C LEU A 396 -10.62 -3.07 17.17
N VAL A 397 -11.96 -3.14 17.08
CA VAL A 397 -12.87 -2.43 18.00
C VAL A 397 -12.68 -2.94 19.45
N ASN A 398 -12.66 -4.26 19.64
CA ASN A 398 -12.44 -4.86 20.97
C ASN A 398 -11.09 -4.46 21.55
N MET A 399 -10.02 -4.49 20.74
CA MET A 399 -8.69 -4.03 21.15
C MET A 399 -8.72 -2.55 21.55
N SER A 400 -9.38 -1.69 20.76
CA SER A 400 -9.53 -0.26 21.08
C SER A 400 -10.25 -0.05 22.42
N LYS A 401 -11.33 -0.79 22.66
CA LYS A 401 -12.06 -0.76 23.92
C LYS A 401 -11.18 -1.21 25.10
N SER A 402 -10.46 -2.32 24.96
CA SER A 402 -9.55 -2.80 26.00
C SER A 402 -8.39 -1.83 26.26
N LEU A 403 -7.87 -1.16 25.23
CA LEU A 403 -6.86 -0.11 25.40
C LEU A 403 -7.42 1.10 26.15
N LYS A 404 -8.67 1.50 25.87
CA LYS A 404 -9.32 2.58 26.62
C LYS A 404 -9.53 2.21 28.08
N GLU A 405 -10.04 1.01 28.36
CA GLU A 405 -10.21 0.51 29.72
C GLU A 405 -8.87 0.42 30.47
N TYR A 406 -7.79 0.04 29.78
CA TYR A 406 -6.45 0.02 30.37
C TYR A 406 -5.94 1.43 30.70
N GLU A 407 -6.14 2.40 29.79
CA GLU A 407 -5.81 3.81 30.02
C GLU A 407 -6.56 4.37 31.24
N ASP A 408 -7.87 4.12 31.32
CA ASP A 408 -8.71 4.59 32.44
C ASP A 408 -8.24 3.98 33.78
N LYS A 409 -7.90 2.67 33.80
CA LYS A 409 -7.36 2.01 34.99
C LYS A 409 -5.98 2.53 35.39
N GLN A 410 -5.11 2.83 34.43
CA GLN A 410 -3.80 3.44 34.72
C GLN A 410 -3.97 4.82 35.34
N GLN A 411 -4.91 5.61 34.82
CA GLN A 411 -5.25 6.93 35.36
C GLN A 411 -5.82 6.84 36.77
N GLU A 412 -6.77 5.94 37.02
CA GLU A 412 -7.36 5.71 38.35
C GLU A 412 -6.31 5.25 39.37
N LEU A 413 -5.41 4.36 38.97
CA LEU A 413 -4.30 3.90 39.79
C LEU A 413 -3.36 5.04 40.16
N MET A 414 -2.97 5.86 39.18
CA MET A 414 -2.12 7.03 39.39
C MET A 414 -2.76 8.04 40.34
N ASP A 415 -4.04 8.37 40.13
CA ASP A 415 -4.78 9.30 40.98
C ASP A 415 -4.92 8.75 42.42
N SER A 416 -5.05 7.44 42.58
CA SER A 416 -5.08 6.77 43.89
C SER A 416 -3.71 6.83 44.59
N PHE A 417 -2.61 6.62 43.86
CA PHE A 417 -1.26 6.79 44.41
C PHE A 417 -0.97 8.22 44.84
N ILE A 418 -1.38 9.21 44.04
CA ILE A 418 -1.23 10.63 44.37
C ILE A 418 -1.95 10.94 45.69
N LYS A 419 -3.22 10.53 45.82
CA LYS A 419 -4.00 10.70 47.04
C LYS A 419 -3.38 9.98 48.24
N LEU A 420 -2.86 8.78 48.05
CA LEU A 420 -2.19 8.01 49.10
C LEU A 420 -0.93 8.70 49.60
N ILE A 421 -0.08 9.19 48.70
CA ILE A 421 1.15 9.92 49.05
C ILE A 421 0.80 11.22 49.77
N ALA A 422 -0.13 12.00 49.23
CA ALA A 422 -0.58 13.25 49.86
C ALA A 422 -1.14 12.99 51.27
N SER A 423 -1.97 11.96 51.44
CA SER A 423 -2.53 11.58 52.74
C SER A 423 -1.45 11.09 53.73
N ALA A 424 -0.44 10.37 53.24
CA ALA A 424 0.68 9.92 54.08
C ALA A 424 1.55 11.09 54.55
N ILE A 425 1.74 12.11 53.69
CA ILE A 425 2.45 13.35 54.04
C ILE A 425 1.66 14.14 55.08
N ASP A 426 0.35 14.27 54.90
CA ASP A 426 -0.55 14.87 55.88
C ASP A 426 -0.55 14.12 57.23
N ALA A 427 -0.40 12.79 57.22
CA ALA A 427 -0.35 11.99 58.44
C ALA A 427 1.00 12.10 59.19
N LYS A 428 2.08 12.54 58.53
CA LYS A 428 3.42 12.66 59.10
C LYS A 428 3.51 13.75 60.18
N SER A 429 2.64 14.76 60.13
CA SER A 429 2.52 15.79 61.16
C SER A 429 1.12 15.71 61.75
N LYS A 430 1.01 15.74 63.08
CA LYS A 430 -0.28 15.80 63.80
C LYS A 430 -1.14 17.02 63.43
N TYR A 431 -0.59 17.94 62.65
CA TYR A 431 -1.03 19.32 62.51
C TYR A 431 -1.56 19.66 61.12
N THR A 432 -1.41 18.75 60.15
CA THR A 432 -1.87 18.93 58.77
C THR A 432 -3.30 18.43 58.54
N GLY A 433 -3.80 17.45 59.30
CA GLY A 433 -5.21 17.01 59.18
C GLY A 433 -5.56 16.53 57.77
N ALA A 434 -6.82 16.61 57.35
CA ALA A 434 -7.21 16.29 55.96
C ALA A 434 -6.99 17.47 54.97
N HIS A 435 -5.95 18.29 55.21
CA HIS A 435 -5.67 19.52 54.48
C HIS A 435 -5.40 19.30 52.98
N CYS A 436 -4.47 18.40 52.63
CA CYS A 436 -4.17 18.08 51.24
C CYS A 436 -5.38 17.46 50.51
N ALA A 437 -6.37 16.93 51.25
CA ALA A 437 -7.63 16.46 50.69
C ALA A 437 -8.68 17.55 50.51
N ARG A 438 -8.65 18.61 51.32
CA ARG A 438 -9.64 19.70 51.30
C ARG A 438 -9.23 20.86 50.37
N VAL A 439 -7.94 21.18 50.29
CA VAL A 439 -7.42 22.22 49.38
C VAL A 439 -7.83 21.97 47.93
N PRO A 440 -7.69 20.77 47.33
CA PRO A 440 -8.13 20.49 45.96
C PRO A 440 -9.62 20.76 45.75
N ILE A 441 -10.46 20.48 46.75
CA ILE A 441 -11.91 20.69 46.66
C ILE A 441 -12.21 22.18 46.54
N LEU A 442 -11.59 22.99 47.39
CA LEU A 442 -11.74 24.45 47.38
C LEU A 442 -11.14 25.05 46.10
N THR A 443 -9.95 24.61 45.68
CA THR A 443 -9.29 25.03 44.43
C THR A 443 -10.18 24.78 43.23
N MET A 444 -10.73 23.57 43.09
CA MET A 444 -11.61 23.24 41.98
C MET A 444 -12.94 24.00 42.05
N LEU A 445 -13.48 24.25 43.25
CA LEU A 445 -14.68 25.07 43.40
C LEU A 445 -14.45 26.48 42.87
N ILE A 446 -13.39 27.17 43.31
CA ILE A 446 -13.06 28.53 42.85
C ILE A 446 -12.72 28.53 41.36
N ALA A 447 -11.94 27.57 40.87
CA ALA A 447 -11.57 27.48 39.47
C ALA A 447 -12.79 27.24 38.56
N ASN A 448 -13.77 26.43 38.99
CA ASN A 448 -15.02 26.25 38.25
C ASN A 448 -15.87 27.54 38.22
N LYS A 449 -15.92 28.30 39.33
CA LYS A 449 -16.57 29.63 39.33
C LYS A 449 -15.85 30.62 38.42
N ALA A 450 -14.52 30.57 38.38
CA ALA A 450 -13.72 31.42 37.49
C ALA A 450 -13.96 31.06 36.02
N HIS A 451 -13.99 29.77 35.69
CA HIS A 451 -14.31 29.28 34.34
C HIS A 451 -15.71 29.71 33.86
N GLN A 452 -16.68 29.85 34.77
CA GLN A 452 -18.06 30.29 34.46
C GLN A 452 -18.24 31.82 34.50
N SER A 453 -17.24 32.57 34.98
CA SER A 453 -17.33 34.02 35.15
C SER A 453 -17.15 34.76 33.83
N ASN A 454 -17.95 35.81 33.62
CA ASN A 454 -17.86 36.70 32.46
C ASN A 454 -16.99 37.95 32.72
N GLU A 455 -16.34 38.05 33.89
CA GLU A 455 -15.47 39.17 34.21
C GLU A 455 -14.24 39.20 33.29
N SER A 456 -13.78 40.41 32.95
CA SER A 456 -12.71 40.62 31.95
C SER A 456 -11.41 39.88 32.26
N ILE A 457 -11.11 39.66 33.54
CA ILE A 457 -9.88 38.99 34.00
C ILE A 457 -9.93 37.46 33.87
N PHE A 458 -11.14 36.87 33.89
CA PHE A 458 -11.34 35.43 33.74
C PHE A 458 -11.76 35.03 32.32
N LYS A 459 -11.98 36.00 31.43
CA LYS A 459 -12.42 35.78 30.04
C LYS A 459 -11.52 34.80 29.27
N ASP A 460 -10.21 34.87 29.51
CA ASP A 460 -9.23 33.99 28.86
C ASP A 460 -8.99 32.68 29.64
N PHE A 461 -9.56 32.55 30.84
CA PHE A 461 -9.44 31.36 31.69
C PHE A 461 -10.64 30.43 31.51
N THR A 462 -10.47 29.43 30.64
CA THR A 462 -11.45 28.36 30.45
C THR A 462 -10.78 27.00 30.38
N PHE A 463 -11.38 26.00 31.03
CA PHE A 463 -10.94 24.62 30.87
C PHE A 463 -11.35 24.11 29.49
N LYS A 464 -10.38 23.72 28.67
CA LYS A 464 -10.63 23.22 27.31
C LYS A 464 -11.13 21.77 27.30
N ASN A 465 -10.75 21.00 28.30
CA ASN A 465 -11.07 19.59 28.45
C ASN A 465 -10.96 19.16 29.92
N GLU A 466 -11.42 17.95 30.22
CA GLU A 466 -11.35 17.38 31.57
C GLU A 466 -9.90 17.13 32.05
N GLU A 467 -8.95 16.97 31.13
CA GLU A 467 -7.54 16.80 31.49
C GLU A 467 -6.93 18.06 32.12
N GLU A 468 -7.31 19.27 31.69
CA GLU A 468 -6.84 20.51 32.34
C GLU A 468 -7.42 20.68 33.76
N LYS A 469 -8.64 20.19 34.00
CA LYS A 469 -9.22 20.15 35.35
C LYS A 469 -8.45 19.16 36.23
N ARG A 470 -8.12 17.99 35.68
CA ARG A 470 -7.31 16.98 36.37
C ARG A 470 -5.91 17.48 36.68
N GLU A 471 -5.27 18.22 35.76
CA GLU A 471 -3.96 18.84 35.96
C GLU A 471 -3.95 19.76 37.20
N LEU A 472 -4.92 20.66 37.32
CA LEU A 472 -5.06 21.52 38.48
C LEU A 472 -5.38 20.73 39.76
N SER A 473 -6.25 19.73 39.68
CA SER A 473 -6.58 18.89 40.83
C SER A 473 -5.35 18.15 41.36
N ILE A 474 -4.52 17.58 40.48
CA ILE A 474 -3.29 16.87 40.86
C ILE A 474 -2.29 17.84 41.50
N ALA A 475 -2.13 19.04 40.93
CA ALA A 475 -1.27 20.06 41.51
C ALA A 475 -1.71 20.45 42.92
N ALA A 476 -3.01 20.62 43.14
CA ALA A 476 -3.54 20.91 44.46
C ALA A 476 -3.34 19.75 45.45
N TRP A 477 -3.41 18.49 45.01
CA TRP A 477 -3.11 17.34 45.89
C TRP A 477 -1.63 17.25 46.28
N LEU A 478 -0.73 17.67 45.39
CA LEU A 478 0.71 17.53 45.55
C LEU A 478 1.42 18.83 45.95
N HIS A 479 0.68 19.92 46.21
CA HIS A 479 1.27 21.23 46.50
C HIS A 479 2.27 21.19 47.67
N ASP A 480 1.99 20.36 48.67
CA ASP A 480 2.78 20.19 49.88
C ASP A 480 3.68 18.95 49.89
N CYS A 481 3.86 18.27 48.76
CA CYS A 481 4.53 16.95 48.75
C CYS A 481 5.99 17.00 49.27
N GLY A 482 6.64 18.15 49.18
CA GLY A 482 7.99 18.36 49.71
C GLY A 482 8.09 18.37 51.23
N LYS A 483 6.99 18.46 51.99
CA LYS A 483 7.02 18.34 53.47
C LYS A 483 7.54 16.97 53.94
N VAL A 484 7.61 15.99 53.04
CA VAL A 484 8.26 14.70 53.30
C VAL A 484 9.73 14.86 53.73
N THR A 485 10.44 15.90 53.31
CA THR A 485 11.86 16.14 53.69
C THR A 485 12.03 17.08 54.89
N THR A 486 10.96 17.74 55.34
CA THR A 486 11.01 18.61 56.53
C THR A 486 10.93 17.75 57.80
N PRO A 487 11.82 17.93 58.79
CA PRO A 487 11.73 17.19 60.05
C PRO A 487 10.47 17.54 60.84
N GLU A 488 9.81 16.53 61.44
CA GLU A 488 8.56 16.69 62.20
C GLU A 488 8.70 17.75 63.30
N TYR A 489 9.77 17.67 64.09
CA TYR A 489 10.01 18.61 65.19
C TYR A 489 10.20 20.07 64.76
N VAL A 490 10.52 20.33 63.49
CA VAL A 490 10.63 21.70 62.94
C VAL A 490 9.25 22.20 62.48
N VAL A 491 8.47 21.34 61.83
CA VAL A 491 7.09 21.65 61.41
C VAL A 491 6.21 21.94 62.63
N ASP A 492 6.42 21.16 63.68
CA ASP A 492 5.54 21.07 64.84
C ASP A 492 6.07 21.82 66.07
N LYS A 493 7.14 22.62 65.88
CA LYS A 493 7.89 23.29 66.95
C LYS A 493 7.01 24.23 67.78
N ALA A 494 6.59 23.78 68.96
CA ALA A 494 5.68 24.49 69.85
C ALA A 494 6.38 25.46 70.78
N THR A 495 7.66 25.23 71.10
CA THR A 495 8.47 26.12 71.97
C THR A 495 9.83 26.45 71.37
N LYS A 496 10.44 27.58 71.76
CA LYS A 496 11.68 28.09 71.15
C LYS A 496 12.87 27.13 71.29
N LEU A 497 12.96 26.41 72.42
CA LEU A 497 14.05 25.48 72.71
C LEU A 497 13.76 24.02 72.32
N GLU A 498 12.68 23.78 71.59
CA GLU A 498 12.30 22.45 71.16
C GLU A 498 13.11 21.97 69.96
N THR A 499 13.67 20.78 70.11
CA THR A 499 14.25 19.98 69.03
C THR A 499 13.42 18.70 68.95
N ILE A 500 14.04 17.52 68.90
CA ILE A 500 13.35 16.24 69.12
C ILE A 500 12.68 16.19 70.52
N TYR A 501 13.18 16.98 71.48
CA TYR A 501 12.54 17.21 72.78
C TYR A 501 12.70 18.67 73.22
N ASN A 502 11.95 19.08 74.26
CA ASN A 502 12.05 20.43 74.81
C ASN A 502 13.25 20.60 75.75
N ARG A 503 14.25 21.37 75.32
CA ARG A 503 15.51 21.56 76.08
C ARG A 503 15.38 22.49 77.30
N ILE A 504 14.20 23.05 77.56
CA ILE A 504 13.94 23.82 78.80
C ILE A 504 14.20 23.01 80.07
N HIS A 505 14.10 21.68 80.00
CA HIS A 505 14.36 20.79 81.14
C HIS A 505 15.84 20.74 81.53
N GLU A 506 16.76 20.88 80.56
CA GLU A 506 18.19 21.01 80.85
C GLU A 506 18.48 22.31 81.58
N ILE A 507 17.90 23.41 81.09
CA ILE A 507 18.03 24.73 81.72
C ILE A 507 17.42 24.70 83.12
N ARG A 508 16.22 24.12 83.29
CA ARG A 508 15.59 23.93 84.60
C ARG A 508 16.53 23.20 85.56
N THR A 509 17.16 22.12 85.10
CA THR A 509 18.13 21.37 85.90
C THR A 509 19.31 22.24 86.35
N ARG A 510 19.82 23.14 85.49
CA ARG A 510 20.89 24.08 85.88
C ARG A 510 20.43 25.08 86.95
N PHE A 511 19.19 25.58 86.86
CA PHE A 511 18.58 26.42 87.91
C PHE A 511 18.45 25.65 89.24
N GLU A 512 18.02 24.39 89.19
CA GLU A 512 17.95 23.51 90.36
C GLU A 512 19.32 23.23 90.98
N VAL A 513 20.39 23.13 90.17
CA VAL A 513 21.77 23.00 90.66
C VAL A 513 22.21 24.29 91.35
N ILE A 514 21.98 25.46 90.76
CA ILE A 514 22.30 26.75 91.39
C ILE A 514 21.52 26.92 92.71
N TYR A 515 20.26 26.52 92.75
CA TYR A 515 19.43 26.53 93.96
C TYR A 515 20.11 25.71 95.08
N ARG A 516 20.55 24.50 94.77
CA ARG A 516 21.27 23.61 95.71
C ARG A 516 22.62 24.20 96.11
N ASP A 517 23.40 24.74 95.17
CA ASP A 517 24.70 25.37 95.44
C ASP A 517 24.57 26.56 96.38
N MET A 518 23.56 27.41 96.20
CA MET A 518 23.25 28.53 97.10
C MET A 518 22.89 28.04 98.51
N THR A 519 22.11 26.97 98.60
CA THR A 519 21.72 26.35 99.88
C THR A 519 22.93 25.75 100.60
N ILE A 520 23.79 25.02 99.87
CA ILE A 520 25.03 24.45 100.40
C ILE A 520 25.99 25.57 100.86
N GLN A 521 26.10 26.64 100.09
CA GLN A 521 26.95 27.78 100.45
C GLN A 521 26.45 28.49 101.73
N MET A 522 25.15 28.62 101.92
CA MET A 522 24.57 29.12 103.18
C MET A 522 24.95 28.21 104.36
N TYR A 523 24.82 26.89 104.24
CA TYR A 523 25.23 25.99 105.32
C TYR A 523 26.73 26.06 105.62
N LYS A 524 27.59 26.18 104.59
CA LYS A 524 29.03 26.42 104.78
C LYS A 524 29.29 27.73 105.52
N ASN A 525 28.63 28.81 105.11
CA ASN A 525 28.75 30.11 105.76
C ASN A 525 28.34 30.06 107.26
N ILE A 526 27.28 29.32 107.59
CA ILE A 526 26.84 29.11 108.98
C ILE A 526 27.89 28.31 109.77
N LEU A 527 28.45 27.26 109.16
CA LEU A 527 29.52 26.46 109.78
C LEU A 527 30.81 27.29 110.00
N ASP A 528 31.09 28.25 109.11
CA ASP A 528 32.22 29.19 109.21
C ASP A 528 31.98 30.33 110.22
N GLY A 529 30.88 30.29 110.99
CA GLY A 529 30.63 31.18 112.12
C GLY A 529 29.81 32.44 111.81
N LYS A 530 29.17 32.54 110.65
CA LYS A 530 28.25 33.65 110.33
C LYS A 530 26.90 33.53 111.03
N ASP A 531 26.19 34.65 111.18
CA ASP A 531 24.85 34.66 111.76
C ASP A 531 23.85 33.87 110.91
N LYS A 532 23.21 32.89 111.55
CA LYS A 532 22.26 31.97 110.91
C LYS A 532 21.04 32.70 110.34
N LYS A 533 20.50 33.68 111.07
CA LYS A 533 19.27 34.39 110.69
C LYS A 533 19.51 35.30 109.49
N GLU A 534 20.65 35.97 109.44
CA GLU A 534 21.03 36.82 108.31
C GLU A 534 21.28 36.01 107.03
N GLU A 535 22.00 34.88 107.12
CA GLU A 535 22.27 34.03 105.96
C GLU A 535 20.99 33.32 105.44
N GLU A 536 20.08 32.89 106.32
CA GLU A 536 18.79 32.32 105.92
C GLU A 536 17.90 33.34 105.18
N ASN A 537 17.85 34.59 105.66
CA ASN A 537 17.11 35.67 105.00
C ASN A 537 17.72 36.03 103.63
N LEU A 538 19.05 36.12 103.55
CA LEU A 538 19.76 36.40 102.30
C LEU A 538 19.54 35.28 101.27
N LEU A 539 19.56 34.01 101.71
CA LEU A 539 19.24 32.87 100.86
C LEU A 539 17.81 33.00 100.33
N LYS A 540 16.82 33.25 101.20
CA LYS A 540 15.42 33.39 100.79
C LYS A 540 15.22 34.45 99.71
N GLN A 541 15.87 35.61 99.83
CA GLN A 541 15.84 36.66 98.82
C GLN A 541 16.48 36.21 97.49
N LYS A 542 17.65 35.56 97.54
CA LYS A 542 18.35 35.05 96.35
C LYS A 542 17.56 33.94 95.64
N LEU A 543 16.94 33.04 96.38
CA LEU A 543 16.12 31.95 95.84
C LEU A 543 14.83 32.48 95.20
N ASN A 544 14.16 33.45 95.81
CA ASN A 544 13.02 34.13 95.20
C ASN A 544 13.41 34.79 93.88
N ASN A 545 14.53 35.52 93.85
CA ASN A 545 15.03 36.12 92.62
C ASN A 545 15.37 35.07 91.54
N LEU A 546 15.98 33.94 91.92
CA LEU A 546 16.29 32.83 91.01
C LEU A 546 15.02 32.20 90.42
N GLN A 547 13.95 32.07 91.21
CA GLN A 547 12.66 31.57 90.73
C GLN A 547 11.99 32.54 89.74
N GLU A 548 12.03 33.85 90.01
CA GLU A 548 11.52 34.86 89.08
C GLU A 548 12.31 34.89 87.77
N GLU A 549 13.63 34.77 87.82
CA GLU A 549 14.48 34.65 86.62
C GLU A 549 14.11 33.40 85.80
N TYR A 550 13.87 32.25 86.45
CA TYR A 550 13.43 31.04 85.75
C TYR A 550 12.06 31.24 85.10
N LYS A 551 11.10 31.91 85.76
CA LYS A 551 9.79 32.22 85.18
C LYS A 551 9.92 33.05 83.91
N ILE A 552 10.83 34.02 83.88
CA ILE A 552 11.11 34.84 82.68
C ILE A 552 11.63 33.94 81.54
N VAL A 553 12.59 33.06 81.81
CA VAL A 553 13.11 32.10 80.81
C VAL A 553 12.03 31.13 80.32
N ALA A 554 11.22 30.59 81.23
CA ALA A 554 10.12 29.69 80.89
C ALA A 554 9.05 30.39 80.03
N LYS A 555 8.69 31.64 80.35
CA LYS A 555 7.78 32.46 79.53
C LYS A 555 8.36 32.72 78.14
N ALA A 556 9.65 33.07 78.06
CA ALA A 556 10.34 33.30 76.79
C ALA A 556 10.31 32.05 75.90
N ASN A 557 10.36 30.84 76.45
CA ASN A 557 10.34 29.60 75.69
C ASN A 557 9.00 29.32 74.97
N ILE A 558 7.86 29.80 75.46
CA ILE A 558 6.54 29.49 74.90
C ILE A 558 6.36 30.08 73.49
N GLY A 559 6.92 31.28 73.23
CA GLY A 559 6.98 31.87 71.89
C GLY A 559 5.64 32.30 71.27
N SER A 560 4.56 32.39 72.04
CA SER A 560 3.21 32.78 71.57
C SER A 560 3.02 34.30 71.39
N GLU A 561 3.81 35.13 72.08
CA GLU A 561 3.68 36.60 72.08
C GLU A 561 4.92 37.29 71.49
N PHE A 562 4.75 38.54 71.06
CA PHE A 562 5.87 39.40 70.65
C PHE A 562 6.77 39.66 71.86
N MET A 563 8.07 39.41 71.71
CA MET A 563 9.06 39.63 72.77
C MET A 563 9.63 41.04 72.67
N SER A 564 9.55 41.81 73.76
CA SER A 564 10.08 43.18 73.82
C SER A 564 11.62 43.17 73.85
N ASP A 565 12.24 44.28 73.42
CA ASP A 565 13.70 44.43 73.51
C ASP A 565 14.19 44.40 74.98
N GLU A 566 13.34 44.83 75.93
CA GLU A 566 13.61 44.74 77.36
C GLU A 566 13.67 43.28 77.86
N ASP A 567 12.73 42.43 77.43
CA ASP A 567 12.72 41.02 77.80
C ASP A 567 13.93 40.27 77.22
N ILE A 568 14.35 40.63 76.01
CA ILE A 568 15.56 40.08 75.38
C ILE A 568 16.80 40.44 76.21
N GLU A 569 16.91 41.68 76.67
CA GLU A 569 18.04 42.09 77.51
C GLU A 569 18.02 41.41 78.87
N LYS A 570 16.84 41.19 79.48
CA LYS A 570 16.71 40.39 80.71
C LYS A 570 17.23 38.96 80.52
N ILE A 571 16.90 38.29 79.42
CA ILE A 571 17.44 36.94 79.12
C ILE A 571 18.97 36.96 79.00
N LYS A 572 19.54 37.98 78.33
CA LYS A 572 20.99 38.15 78.22
C LYS A 572 21.67 38.48 79.54
N GLN A 573 20.97 39.10 80.48
CA GLN A 573 21.49 39.31 81.83
C GLN A 573 21.48 38.00 82.64
N ILE A 574 20.38 37.25 82.58
CA ILE A 574 20.25 35.93 83.22
C ILE A 574 21.30 34.95 82.67
N SER A 575 21.60 35.00 81.37
CA SER A 575 22.59 34.11 80.74
C SER A 575 24.00 34.27 81.32
N LYS A 576 24.35 35.46 81.83
CA LYS A 576 25.68 35.74 82.41
C LYS A 576 25.91 35.06 83.78
N LYS A 577 24.86 34.52 84.42
CA LYS A 577 25.03 33.73 85.64
C LYS A 577 25.84 32.48 85.36
N GLN A 578 26.60 32.02 86.34
CA GLN A 578 27.48 30.87 86.20
C GLN A 578 27.07 29.72 87.13
N TRP A 579 27.24 28.50 86.66
CA TRP A 579 27.13 27.27 87.44
C TRP A 579 28.38 26.42 87.24
N THR A 580 28.64 25.47 88.12
CA THR A 580 29.87 24.65 88.09
C THR A 580 29.58 23.26 87.56
N ARG A 581 30.24 22.88 86.45
CA ARG A 581 30.17 21.52 85.89
C ARG A 581 31.35 20.69 86.40
N TYR A 582 31.03 19.54 87.01
CA TYR A 582 32.01 18.59 87.55
C TYR A 582 32.29 17.41 86.61
N PHE A 583 31.36 17.06 85.73
CA PHE A 583 31.47 15.90 84.83
C PHE A 583 31.89 16.31 83.43
N ASP A 584 32.73 15.51 82.77
CA ASP A 584 33.08 15.69 81.35
C ASP A 584 31.83 15.52 80.47
N LYS A 585 31.61 16.48 79.58
CA LYS A 585 30.45 16.52 78.68
C LYS A 585 30.66 15.76 77.36
N THR A 586 31.88 15.28 77.09
CA THR A 586 32.21 14.55 75.86
C THR A 586 32.03 13.04 75.97
N ILE A 587 32.02 12.51 77.20
CA ILE A 587 31.81 11.09 77.43
C ILE A 587 30.36 10.74 77.05
N GLY A 588 30.20 9.82 76.10
CA GLY A 588 28.89 9.36 75.61
C GLY A 588 28.36 10.10 74.37
N LEU A 589 29.15 11.00 73.76
CA LEU A 589 28.78 11.65 72.50
C LEU A 589 28.96 10.74 71.28
N SER A 590 28.14 10.95 70.26
CA SER A 590 28.34 10.35 68.93
C SER A 590 29.53 10.97 68.19
N GLN A 591 30.05 10.31 67.15
CA GLN A 591 31.16 10.82 66.32
C GLN A 591 30.86 12.23 65.76
N ASP A 592 29.62 12.43 65.30
CA ASP A 592 29.17 13.72 64.77
C ASP A 592 29.18 14.80 65.86
N GLU A 593 28.71 14.50 67.06
CA GLU A 593 28.72 15.43 68.20
C GLU A 593 30.13 15.76 68.67
N GLU A 594 31.00 14.75 68.78
CA GLU A 594 32.40 14.94 69.15
C GLU A 594 33.14 15.87 68.18
N SER A 595 32.87 15.77 66.89
CA SER A 595 33.50 16.61 65.86
C SER A 595 33.22 18.11 66.04
N ARG A 596 32.13 18.46 66.74
CA ARG A 596 31.71 19.84 67.00
C ARG A 596 32.25 20.42 68.30
N VAL A 597 32.85 19.59 69.15
CA VAL A 597 33.39 19.99 70.45
C VAL A 597 34.90 20.18 70.38
N ASP A 598 35.38 21.29 70.95
CA ASP A 598 36.82 21.55 71.09
C ASP A 598 37.38 20.75 72.28
N LYS A 599 37.90 19.55 72.01
CA LYS A 599 38.43 18.62 73.03
C LYS A 599 39.55 19.23 73.88
N ASN A 600 40.27 20.23 73.36
CA ASN A 600 41.40 20.87 74.06
C ASN A 600 40.97 21.86 75.17
N LYS A 601 39.68 22.15 75.30
CA LYS A 601 39.14 23.13 76.27
C LYS A 601 38.33 22.52 77.41
N ILE A 602 38.45 21.21 77.61
CA ILE A 602 37.62 20.48 78.57
C ILE A 602 38.44 20.21 79.82
N GLN A 603 38.30 21.08 80.81
CA GLN A 603 38.84 20.87 82.15
C GLN A 603 37.67 20.85 83.14
N THR A 604 37.67 19.90 84.06
CA THR A 604 36.66 19.78 85.12
C THR A 604 37.33 19.78 86.50
N PRO A 605 36.80 20.49 87.50
CA PRO A 605 35.58 21.31 87.45
C PRO A 605 35.79 22.65 86.71
N CYS A 606 34.77 23.11 85.97
CA CYS A 606 34.79 24.42 85.32
C CYS A 606 33.48 25.20 85.54
N LYS A 607 33.58 26.53 85.50
CA LYS A 607 32.40 27.43 85.53
C LYS A 607 31.88 27.63 84.11
N GLU A 608 30.59 27.38 83.91
CA GLU A 608 29.89 27.63 82.65
C GLU A 608 28.77 28.65 82.87
N TYR A 609 28.42 29.38 81.80
CA TYR A 609 27.25 30.25 81.81
C TYR A 609 25.95 29.42 81.90
N LEU A 610 24.94 29.98 82.57
CA LEU A 610 23.65 29.33 82.83
C LEU A 610 22.92 29.04 81.51
N LEU A 611 22.88 30.04 80.63
CA LEU A 611 22.42 29.93 79.26
C LEU A 611 23.59 30.25 78.34
N SER A 612 23.79 29.47 77.28
CA SER A 612 24.95 29.65 76.41
C SER A 612 24.71 29.28 74.95
N ASP A 613 25.27 30.09 74.06
CA ASP A 613 25.37 29.81 72.63
C ASP A 613 26.74 29.19 72.34
N LYS A 614 26.84 27.87 72.51
CA LYS A 614 28.09 27.12 72.32
C LYS A 614 28.35 26.86 70.84
N LYS A 615 29.62 26.72 70.44
CA LYS A 615 29.99 26.32 69.06
C LYS A 615 29.37 24.97 68.65
N GLU A 616 29.26 24.04 69.60
CA GLU A 616 28.66 22.72 69.39
C GLU A 616 27.15 22.76 69.10
N HIS A 617 26.47 23.86 69.43
CA HIS A 617 25.05 24.07 69.10
C HIS A 617 24.83 24.42 67.63
N ILE A 618 25.89 24.75 66.88
CA ILE A 618 25.79 25.16 65.48
C ILE A 618 26.09 23.95 64.59
N ILE A 619 25.11 23.53 63.80
CA ILE A 619 25.24 22.46 62.80
C ILE A 619 25.47 23.13 61.44
N LYS A 620 26.61 22.85 60.81
CA LYS A 620 26.97 23.45 59.51
C LYS A 620 26.21 22.79 58.38
N ARG A 621 25.77 23.59 57.40
CA ARG A 621 25.16 23.09 56.17
C ARG A 621 26.24 22.62 55.21
N ASN A 622 26.05 21.45 54.61
CA ASN A 622 26.92 20.99 53.56
C ASN A 622 26.69 21.83 52.29
N LYS A 623 27.77 22.26 51.64
CA LYS A 623 27.69 23.09 50.43
C LYS A 623 27.21 22.32 49.22
N ASP A 624 27.42 21.01 49.19
CA ASP A 624 27.02 20.17 48.06
C ASP A 624 25.50 19.99 47.99
N ASP A 625 24.81 19.99 49.13
CA ASP A 625 23.34 19.82 49.23
C ASP A 625 22.53 20.91 48.49
N ILE A 626 23.15 22.07 48.21
CA ILE A 626 22.50 23.22 47.56
C ILE A 626 22.91 23.37 46.09
N LYS A 627 24.03 22.78 45.65
CA LYS A 627 24.53 22.95 44.26
C LYS A 627 23.48 22.51 43.23
N ASP A 628 22.69 21.50 43.56
CA ASP A 628 21.62 20.99 42.71
C ASP A 628 20.42 21.95 42.60
N TYR A 629 20.35 23.01 43.40
CA TYR A 629 19.26 23.99 43.37
C TYR A 629 19.49 25.08 42.30
N ASP A 630 20.74 25.30 41.89
CA ASP A 630 21.11 26.35 40.93
C ASP A 630 20.40 26.18 39.56
N LYS A 631 20.13 24.94 39.15
CA LYS A 631 19.40 24.64 37.89
C LYS A 631 17.94 25.11 37.87
N TYR A 632 17.33 25.34 39.04
CA TYR A 632 15.90 25.68 39.16
C TYR A 632 15.64 27.18 39.35
N ASN A 633 16.69 28.01 39.41
CA ASN A 633 16.61 29.48 39.55
C ASN A 633 15.81 29.94 40.78
N PHE A 634 16.01 29.29 41.93
CA PHE A 634 15.44 29.73 43.19
C PHE A 634 16.14 31.00 43.70
N LYS A 635 15.38 31.92 44.30
CA LYS A 635 15.85 33.23 44.80
C LYS A 635 15.70 33.41 46.31
N ILE A 636 15.57 32.30 47.03
CA ILE A 636 15.47 32.28 48.48
C ILE A 636 16.85 32.48 49.12
N ASP A 637 16.90 33.21 50.23
CA ASP A 637 18.14 33.42 50.98
C ASP A 637 18.44 32.18 51.82
N VAL A 638 19.53 31.48 51.50
CA VAL A 638 19.93 30.25 52.17
C VAL A 638 20.82 30.55 53.39
N PRO A 639 20.41 30.18 54.62
CA PRO A 639 21.24 30.36 55.80
C PRO A 639 22.56 29.59 55.71
N LYS A 640 23.62 30.17 56.28
CA LYS A 640 24.97 29.57 56.32
C LYS A 640 24.99 28.25 57.09
N ASP A 641 24.23 28.18 58.17
CA ASP A 641 24.16 27.04 59.08
C ASP A 641 22.88 26.23 58.80
N LEU A 642 22.94 24.93 59.04
CA LEU A 642 21.78 24.04 58.85
C LEU A 642 20.80 24.20 60.01
N TYR A 643 21.31 24.25 61.24
CA TYR A 643 20.57 24.53 62.47
C TYR A 643 21.45 25.30 63.45
N ASN A 644 20.83 26.22 64.20
CA ASN A 644 21.46 26.90 65.32
C ASN A 644 20.67 26.64 66.60
N LEU A 645 21.20 25.76 67.43
CA LEU A 645 20.59 25.30 68.68
C LEU A 645 21.03 26.14 69.90
N GLY A 646 21.56 27.35 69.69
CA GLY A 646 21.98 28.25 70.76
C GLY A 646 20.84 28.58 71.72
N GLU A 647 21.04 28.44 73.03
CA GLU A 647 19.97 28.62 74.00
C GLU A 647 19.50 30.07 74.08
N VAL A 648 20.43 31.03 74.07
CA VAL A 648 20.12 32.47 74.12
C VAL A 648 19.58 32.91 72.76
N TYR A 649 20.21 32.46 71.67
CA TYR A 649 19.74 32.70 70.30
C TYR A 649 18.28 32.29 70.11
N ASN A 650 17.92 31.06 70.51
CA ASN A 650 16.55 30.56 70.40
C ASN A 650 15.60 31.33 71.32
N LEU A 651 15.95 31.56 72.59
CA LEU A 651 15.05 32.26 73.53
C LEU A 651 14.76 33.71 73.12
N CYS A 652 15.70 34.38 72.44
CA CYS A 652 15.60 35.78 72.03
C CYS A 652 14.89 36.01 70.68
N ILE A 653 14.29 34.97 70.07
CA ILE A 653 13.48 35.14 68.86
C ILE A 653 12.31 36.10 69.15
N LYS A 654 12.19 37.19 68.38
CA LYS A 654 11.20 38.25 68.61
C LYS A 654 9.75 37.79 68.39
N LYS A 655 9.51 36.94 67.39
CA LYS A 655 8.17 36.50 66.98
C LYS A 655 8.16 35.02 66.61
N GLY A 656 7.31 34.25 67.27
CA GLY A 656 7.17 32.80 67.06
C GLY A 656 8.31 32.00 67.69
N THR A 657 8.44 30.74 67.23
CA THR A 657 9.32 29.73 67.82
C THR A 657 10.52 29.33 66.94
N LEU A 658 10.50 29.74 65.67
CA LEU A 658 11.45 29.28 64.65
C LEU A 658 12.60 30.26 64.48
N THR A 659 13.82 29.72 64.47
CA THR A 659 15.04 30.40 64.03
C THR A 659 15.04 30.66 62.51
N ASN A 660 16.00 31.44 62.02
CA ASN A 660 16.14 31.67 60.57
C ASN A 660 16.41 30.37 59.81
N GLU A 661 17.24 29.50 60.38
CA GLU A 661 17.60 28.19 59.85
C GLU A 661 16.38 27.26 59.76
N GLU A 662 15.60 27.18 60.84
CA GLU A 662 14.38 26.38 60.90
C GLU A 662 13.29 26.92 59.97
N ARG A 663 13.13 28.26 59.91
CA ARG A 663 12.19 28.90 58.97
C ARG A 663 12.55 28.59 57.52
N TYR A 664 13.84 28.67 57.17
CA TYR A 664 14.29 28.24 55.85
C TYR A 664 13.96 26.76 55.62
N LYS A 665 14.19 25.89 56.61
CA LYS A 665 13.89 24.46 56.49
C LYS A 665 12.40 24.16 56.29
N ILE A 666 11.52 24.97 56.88
CA ILE A 666 10.09 24.93 56.54
C ILE A 666 9.90 25.37 55.10
N ASN A 667 10.35 26.56 54.69
CA ASN A 667 10.15 27.07 53.33
C ASN A 667 10.74 26.18 52.23
N GLU A 668 11.79 25.41 52.54
CA GLU A 668 12.43 24.43 51.65
C GLU A 668 11.46 23.35 51.15
N HIS A 669 10.32 23.10 51.82
CA HIS A 669 9.32 22.15 51.31
C HIS A 669 8.80 22.52 49.91
N ILE A 670 8.71 23.81 49.56
CA ILE A 670 8.27 24.21 48.21
C ILE A 670 9.34 23.98 47.17
N ILE A 671 10.60 24.24 47.54
CA ILE A 671 11.76 23.89 46.71
C ILE A 671 11.72 22.39 46.42
N MET A 672 11.55 21.57 47.46
CA MET A 672 11.49 20.13 47.32
C MET A 672 10.28 19.67 46.51
N SER A 673 9.11 20.30 46.69
CA SER A 673 7.91 20.00 45.91
C SER A 673 8.15 20.23 44.41
N ILE A 674 8.73 21.38 44.04
CA ILE A 674 9.09 21.68 42.64
C ILE A 674 10.09 20.65 42.11
N ILE A 675 11.16 20.37 42.87
CA ILE A 675 12.20 19.40 42.45
C ILE A 675 11.61 18.01 42.22
N MET A 676 10.76 17.54 43.13
CA MET A 676 10.12 16.22 43.04
C MET A 676 9.15 16.16 41.85
N LEU A 677 8.32 17.20 41.66
CA LEU A 677 7.33 17.22 40.59
C LEU A 677 7.97 17.38 39.20
N GLU A 678 9.02 18.20 39.05
CA GLU A 678 9.74 18.34 37.78
C GLU A 678 10.52 17.07 37.37
N GLN A 679 10.76 16.13 38.30
CA GLN A 679 11.37 14.83 38.01
C GLN A 679 10.35 13.78 37.53
N LEU A 680 9.05 14.01 37.75
CA LEU A 680 8.01 13.08 37.31
C LEU A 680 7.82 13.18 35.78
N PRO A 681 7.70 12.06 35.06
CA PRO A 681 7.49 12.05 33.62
C PRO A 681 6.03 12.37 33.28
N PHE A 682 5.59 13.58 33.62
CA PHE A 682 4.25 14.07 33.28
C PHE A 682 4.05 14.08 31.76
N SER A 683 2.87 13.64 31.33
CA SER A 683 2.42 13.80 29.95
C SER A 683 2.13 15.28 29.63
N ASP A 684 2.02 15.63 28.35
CA ASP A 684 1.86 17.04 27.91
C ASP A 684 0.66 17.77 28.53
N ASN A 685 -0.37 17.03 28.91
CA ASN A 685 -1.58 17.50 29.60
C ASN A 685 -1.41 17.71 31.12
N LEU A 686 -0.28 17.31 31.72
CA LEU A 686 0.01 17.45 33.15
C LEU A 686 1.28 18.29 33.43
N LYS A 687 1.86 18.90 32.40
CA LYS A 687 3.16 19.58 32.47
C LYS A 687 3.19 20.82 33.39
N ARG A 688 2.04 21.41 33.70
CA ARG A 688 1.91 22.61 34.55
C ARG A 688 1.71 22.27 36.03
N VAL A 689 1.62 20.98 36.38
CA VAL A 689 1.54 20.54 37.78
C VAL A 689 2.62 21.17 38.68
N PRO A 690 3.92 21.19 38.30
CA PRO A 690 4.96 21.81 39.13
C PRO A 690 4.82 23.33 39.28
N GLU A 691 4.30 24.01 38.26
CA GLU A 691 4.06 25.47 38.30
C GLU A 691 2.95 25.78 39.31
N TYR A 692 1.81 25.11 39.19
CA TYR A 692 0.64 25.30 40.04
C TYR A 692 0.97 24.96 41.50
N ALA A 693 1.56 23.78 41.73
CA ALA A 693 2.00 23.33 43.04
C ALA A 693 3.10 24.21 43.63
N GLY A 694 4.06 24.67 42.84
CA GLY A 694 5.22 25.41 43.36
C GLY A 694 4.98 26.87 43.70
N ALA A 695 3.89 27.47 43.21
CA ALA A 695 3.66 28.92 43.30
C ALA A 695 2.69 29.36 44.41
N HIS A 696 2.11 28.45 45.19
CA HIS A 696 1.09 28.82 46.21
C HIS A 696 1.63 29.64 47.39
N HIS A 697 2.96 29.74 47.57
CA HIS A 697 3.62 30.65 48.53
C HIS A 697 4.25 31.90 47.88
N GLU A 698 4.06 32.09 46.58
CA GLU A 698 4.46 33.31 45.89
C GLU A 698 3.46 34.44 46.17
N THR A 699 3.93 35.69 46.15
CA THR A 699 3.07 36.87 46.34
C THR A 699 3.03 37.70 45.07
N LEU A 700 1.98 38.50 44.87
CA LEU A 700 1.83 39.27 43.62
C LEU A 700 2.95 40.30 43.38
N ILE A 701 3.65 40.70 44.45
CA ILE A 701 4.72 41.71 44.43
C ILE A 701 6.14 41.12 44.47
N GLY A 702 6.30 39.78 44.45
CA GLY A 702 7.62 39.13 44.45
C GLY A 702 8.33 39.09 45.79
N THR A 703 7.58 39.21 46.89
CA THR A 703 8.08 39.04 48.26
C THR A 703 7.95 37.60 48.77
N GLY A 704 7.22 36.75 48.03
CA GLY A 704 7.04 35.32 48.31
C GLY A 704 8.25 34.46 47.95
N TYR A 705 8.06 33.15 47.95
CA TYR A 705 9.12 32.17 47.71
C TYR A 705 8.58 30.94 46.93
N PRO A 706 9.44 30.18 46.24
CA PRO A 706 10.92 30.23 46.24
C PRO A 706 11.55 31.01 45.08
N LYS A 707 10.80 31.39 44.03
CA LYS A 707 11.29 32.08 42.82
C LYS A 707 11.05 33.59 42.84
N LYS A 708 10.29 34.11 43.84
CA LYS A 708 9.94 35.54 43.98
C LYS A 708 9.21 36.05 42.73
N LEU A 709 8.16 35.32 42.34
CA LEU A 709 7.35 35.60 41.14
C LEU A 709 6.46 36.84 41.35
N LYS A 710 6.08 37.53 40.28
CA LYS A 710 5.10 38.63 40.32
C LYS A 710 3.76 38.19 39.72
N LYS A 711 2.70 39.00 39.84
CA LYS A 711 1.33 38.68 39.34
C LYS A 711 1.33 38.17 37.89
N GLN A 712 2.12 38.79 37.00
CA GLN A 712 2.19 38.40 35.58
C GLN A 712 2.93 37.08 35.31
N ASP A 713 3.77 36.64 36.24
CA ASP A 713 4.55 35.40 36.13
C ASP A 713 3.78 34.18 36.68
N MET A 714 2.61 34.42 37.30
CA MET A 714 1.76 33.39 37.89
C MET A 714 0.45 33.23 37.12
N SER A 715 0.15 32.00 36.74
CA SER A 715 -1.15 31.66 36.15
C SER A 715 -2.30 31.81 37.14
N ILE A 716 -3.53 31.95 36.62
CA ILE A 716 -4.74 31.99 37.47
C ILE A 716 -4.83 30.77 38.39
N PRO A 717 -4.61 29.51 37.94
CA PRO A 717 -4.60 28.34 38.81
C PRO A 717 -3.63 28.45 40.00
N ALA A 718 -2.40 28.92 39.78
CA ALA A 718 -1.44 29.16 40.84
C ALA A 718 -1.93 30.21 41.86
N ARG A 719 -2.52 31.31 41.39
CA ARG A 719 -3.07 32.36 42.25
C ARG A 719 -4.32 31.91 43.02
N ILE A 720 -5.14 31.03 42.43
CA ILE A 720 -6.26 30.38 43.13
C ILE A 720 -5.72 29.52 44.26
N MET A 721 -4.70 28.70 43.99
CA MET A 721 -4.09 27.82 44.98
C MET A 721 -3.56 28.56 46.22
N ALA A 722 -2.93 29.73 46.03
CA ALA A 722 -2.46 30.55 47.15
C ALA A 722 -3.61 30.97 48.09
N ILE A 723 -4.76 31.38 47.53
CA ILE A 723 -5.94 31.76 48.31
C ILE A 723 -6.54 30.55 49.02
N THR A 724 -6.64 29.42 48.33
CA THR A 724 -7.28 28.21 48.85
C THR A 724 -6.47 27.62 50.00
N ASP A 725 -5.14 27.57 49.87
CA ASP A 725 -4.24 27.07 50.90
C ASP A 725 -4.36 27.93 52.18
N ILE A 726 -4.27 29.26 52.04
CA ILE A 726 -4.38 30.18 53.18
C ILE A 726 -5.75 30.07 53.84
N PHE A 727 -6.84 30.07 53.07
CA PHE A 727 -8.19 30.01 53.63
C PHE A 727 -8.45 28.69 54.36
N GLU A 728 -8.06 27.57 53.76
CA GLU A 728 -8.18 26.24 54.40
C GLU A 728 -7.37 26.25 55.70
N ALA A 729 -6.12 26.71 55.66
CA ALA A 729 -5.23 26.73 56.81
C ALA A 729 -5.72 27.60 57.98
N LEU A 730 -6.44 28.69 57.70
CA LEU A 730 -7.03 29.57 58.71
C LEU A 730 -8.29 28.97 59.36
N THR A 731 -9.04 28.19 58.59
CA THR A 731 -10.36 27.68 58.98
C THR A 731 -10.35 26.22 59.47
N ALA A 732 -9.25 25.50 59.25
CA ALA A 732 -9.02 24.14 59.73
C ALA A 732 -9.17 24.01 61.26
N SER A 733 -10.09 23.16 61.71
CA SER A 733 -10.41 22.97 63.14
C SER A 733 -9.79 21.73 63.79
N ASP A 734 -9.04 20.97 63.00
CA ASP A 734 -8.29 19.77 63.35
C ASP A 734 -6.84 20.07 63.80
N ARG A 735 -6.42 21.34 63.82
CA ARG A 735 -5.06 21.75 64.22
C ARG A 735 -4.95 21.91 65.76
N PRO A 736 -4.12 21.12 66.48
CA PRO A 736 -4.07 21.10 67.95
C PRO A 736 -3.69 22.40 68.69
N TYR A 737 -2.98 23.32 68.03
CA TYR A 737 -2.28 24.46 68.66
C TYR A 737 -2.91 25.82 68.34
N LYS A 738 -3.87 25.88 67.42
CA LYS A 738 -4.55 27.12 67.02
C LYS A 738 -6.04 26.91 67.06
N LYS A 739 -6.74 27.81 67.76
CA LYS A 739 -8.20 27.89 67.68
C LYS A 739 -8.59 28.22 66.24
N ALA A 740 -9.41 27.37 65.65
CA ALA A 740 -9.95 27.57 64.30
C ALA A 740 -10.65 28.92 64.22
N LYS A 741 -10.40 29.67 63.14
CA LYS A 741 -11.05 30.97 62.94
C LYS A 741 -12.48 30.80 62.46
N THR A 742 -13.29 31.78 62.80
CA THR A 742 -14.62 31.98 62.21
C THR A 742 -14.49 32.43 60.75
N LEU A 743 -15.58 32.34 60.00
CA LEU A 743 -15.62 32.70 58.59
C LEU A 743 -15.31 34.19 58.39
N SER A 744 -15.88 35.06 59.23
CA SER A 744 -15.63 36.50 59.19
C SER A 744 -14.17 36.84 59.48
N GLU A 745 -13.54 36.19 60.48
CA GLU A 745 -12.14 36.39 60.82
C GLU A 745 -11.20 35.94 59.69
N ALA A 746 -11.48 34.79 59.07
CA ALA A 746 -10.67 34.27 57.97
C ALA A 746 -10.74 35.19 56.75
N ILE A 747 -11.94 35.67 56.38
CA ILE A 747 -12.15 36.60 55.27
C ILE A 747 -11.53 37.98 55.58
N GLY A 748 -11.63 38.45 56.82
CA GLY A 748 -10.96 39.68 57.25
C GLY A 748 -9.43 39.61 57.08
N ILE A 749 -8.81 38.47 57.40
CA ILE A 749 -7.38 38.25 57.18
C ILE A 749 -7.04 38.22 55.68
N LEU A 750 -7.82 37.50 54.87
CA LEU A 750 -7.62 37.49 53.42
C LEU A 750 -7.75 38.91 52.83
N SER A 751 -8.72 39.70 53.28
CA SER A 751 -8.88 41.10 52.85
C SER A 751 -7.63 41.96 53.16
N LEU A 752 -7.02 41.77 54.33
CA LEU A 752 -5.74 42.44 54.66
C LEU A 752 -4.62 41.98 53.71
N MET A 753 -4.53 40.68 53.42
CA MET A 753 -3.55 40.14 52.48
C MET A 753 -3.75 40.65 51.04
N VAL A 754 -5.00 40.91 50.62
CA VAL A 754 -5.30 41.58 49.35
C VAL A 754 -4.77 43.01 49.35
N LYS A 755 -5.01 43.78 50.43
CA LYS A 755 -4.49 45.16 50.57
C LYS A 755 -2.96 45.21 50.54
N GLU A 756 -2.31 44.22 51.12
CA GLU A 756 -0.85 44.02 51.09
C GLU A 756 -0.34 43.48 49.74
N LYS A 757 -1.23 43.15 48.80
CA LYS A 757 -0.93 42.53 47.49
C LYS A 757 -0.20 41.19 47.62
N HIS A 758 -0.49 40.43 48.67
CA HIS A 758 -0.02 39.06 48.83
C HIS A 758 -0.83 38.09 47.96
N ILE A 759 -2.15 38.27 47.88
CA ILE A 759 -3.07 37.43 47.12
C ILE A 759 -3.88 38.26 46.11
N ASP A 760 -4.47 37.60 45.12
CA ASP A 760 -5.17 38.28 44.02
C ASP A 760 -6.55 38.80 44.42
N GLU A 761 -6.73 40.12 44.28
CA GLU A 761 -7.99 40.82 44.55
C GLU A 761 -9.13 40.26 43.69
N ASP A 762 -8.88 39.98 42.43
CA ASP A 762 -9.90 39.55 41.47
C ASP A 762 -10.46 38.16 41.85
N ILE A 763 -9.57 37.24 42.24
CA ILE A 763 -9.94 35.90 42.68
C ILE A 763 -10.61 35.95 44.06
N PHE A 764 -10.16 36.83 44.96
CA PHE A 764 -10.79 37.03 46.25
C PHE A 764 -12.23 37.58 46.11
N ARG A 765 -12.44 38.56 45.23
CA ARG A 765 -13.78 39.10 44.89
C ARG A 765 -14.68 38.01 44.32
N LEU A 766 -14.15 37.19 43.41
CA LEU A 766 -14.88 36.03 42.87
C LEU A 766 -15.23 35.02 43.98
N PHE A 767 -14.30 34.73 44.88
CA PHE A 767 -14.50 33.79 45.98
C PHE A 767 -15.69 34.19 46.88
N LEU A 768 -15.84 35.49 47.13
CA LEU A 768 -16.96 36.05 47.90
C LEU A 768 -18.25 36.15 47.08
N SER A 769 -18.22 36.83 45.94
CA SER A 769 -19.41 37.10 45.10
C SER A 769 -20.09 35.83 44.58
N SER A 770 -19.31 34.78 44.28
CA SER A 770 -19.84 33.49 43.81
C SER A 770 -20.43 32.61 44.92
N GLY A 771 -20.27 33.00 46.19
CA GLY A 771 -20.68 32.21 47.35
C GLY A 771 -19.82 30.96 47.63
N ALA A 772 -18.69 30.78 46.93
CA ALA A 772 -17.83 29.61 47.07
C ALA A 772 -17.33 29.40 48.50
N TYR A 773 -16.99 30.48 49.21
CA TYR A 773 -16.58 30.41 50.62
C TYR A 773 -17.65 29.81 51.53
N LYS A 774 -18.92 30.16 51.29
CA LYS A 774 -20.09 29.71 52.06
C LYS A 774 -20.44 28.27 51.71
N GLU A 775 -20.41 27.92 50.43
CA GLU A 775 -20.63 26.55 49.94
C GLU A 775 -19.62 25.58 50.56
N TYR A 776 -18.33 25.95 50.55
CA TYR A 776 -17.29 25.18 51.21
C TYR A 776 -17.51 25.09 52.73
N ALA A 777 -17.81 26.22 53.38
CA ALA A 777 -18.02 26.26 54.83
C ALA A 777 -19.16 25.37 55.31
N GLN A 778 -20.30 25.39 54.63
CA GLN A 778 -21.45 24.55 54.98
C GLN A 778 -21.15 23.05 54.96
N LYS A 779 -20.18 22.62 54.15
CA LYS A 779 -19.84 21.21 53.95
C LYS A 779 -18.67 20.73 54.81
N TYR A 780 -17.69 21.59 55.09
CA TYR A 780 -16.42 21.18 55.70
C TYR A 780 -16.11 21.87 57.04
N LEU A 781 -16.77 22.97 57.38
CA LEU A 781 -16.54 23.70 58.62
C LEU A 781 -17.54 23.31 59.71
N LYS A 782 -17.14 23.46 60.98
CA LYS A 782 -18.05 23.22 62.12
C LYS A 782 -19.09 24.34 62.20
N LYS A 783 -20.29 24.03 62.70
CA LYS A 783 -21.40 25.00 62.78
C LYS A 783 -21.03 26.27 63.55
N GLU A 784 -20.19 26.15 64.58
CA GLU A 784 -19.77 27.28 65.42
C GLU A 784 -18.80 28.22 64.71
N GLN A 785 -18.21 27.81 63.57
CA GLN A 785 -17.31 28.64 62.77
C GLN A 785 -18.03 29.45 61.69
N ILE A 786 -19.29 29.13 61.40
CA ILE A 786 -20.06 29.72 60.30
C ILE A 786 -20.87 30.90 60.83
N ASP A 787 -20.21 32.04 60.97
CA ASP A 787 -20.83 33.32 61.30
C ASP A 787 -21.22 34.12 60.04
N GLU A 788 -22.01 35.17 60.24
CA GLU A 788 -22.47 36.03 59.14
C GLU A 788 -21.33 36.92 58.65
N VAL A 789 -21.14 36.99 57.33
CA VAL A 789 -20.08 37.78 56.70
C VAL A 789 -20.73 38.80 55.78
N ASP A 790 -20.59 40.07 56.13
CA ASP A 790 -21.01 41.18 55.27
C ASP A 790 -20.00 41.38 54.14
N ILE A 791 -20.31 40.81 52.97
CA ILE A 791 -19.45 40.87 51.78
C ILE A 791 -19.34 42.28 51.20
N SER A 792 -20.27 43.21 51.50
CA SER A 792 -20.26 44.58 50.98
C SER A 792 -19.09 45.42 51.51
N LEU A 793 -18.46 44.97 52.59
CA LEU A 793 -17.24 45.58 53.14
C LEU A 793 -15.98 45.27 52.32
N TYR A 794 -16.05 44.30 51.41
CA TYR A 794 -14.90 43.72 50.71
C TYR A 794 -14.98 43.76 49.18
N ILE A 795 -16.18 43.89 48.63
CA ILE A 795 -16.48 44.00 47.20
C ILE A 795 -16.90 45.43 46.93
#